data_AF-A0A2S8ZQ43-F1
#
_entry.id   AF-A0A2S8ZQ43-F1
#
_cell.length_a   1.000
_cell.length_b   1.000
_cell.length_c   1.000
_cell.angle_alpha   90.00
_cell.angle_beta   90.00
_cell.angle_gamma   90.00
#
_symmetry.space_group_name_H-M   'P 1'
#
loop_
_entity.id
_entity.type
_entity.pdbx_description
1 polymer ?
#
loop_
_entity_poly.entity_id
_entity_poly.type
_entity_poly.pdbx_seq_one_letter_code
_entity_poly.pdbx_strand_id
1 'polypeptide(L)'
;MKTKLFCLPVLFLAFSANAQWNRGIPEQKIIKKSDHSVYYKLDLDQIRTQLLRAPKMGEGAPTTVSIPTLDGKIEKFTVNSFPVMDETLANKYQLGSYVGIGIDDPTKYIRFSVAPNDFQSMIIGTDGKYEFIEPATSDKSYYSIHGKTNKSGHAFTCKTKESKESVENLQKLMNAGAVAKSNNKTFHTLRLAMSVTGEYTNYFGGVAGALTQINATLSRVNGVFEKEFNLHVNAIDAPNLIFTNAATDPYSTSEFMCKWNNELMNTLHGGAYGVTDASFDIGHLFGASGGGGNAGCIGCIGSNDISTTSYTAAQSDCQDAGGNYYAYTAPDNYKGSGITSPASNVPMGDNFDIDYVAHEIGHQLGDSHTYSFYENYLNQEVEPGSGSTIMGYAGITGASTDVQQHSDAYFHSVSIDQVQTNLSTVTVDVETPITNNPPVVTAMNTTYTIPKSTAFVLTASATDPDGDALTYCWEQVNPSKLANGVTKSNIGNTSSGASFRSWAPTASPTRYFPKLATVLGGTVKNTTDFEAASTVARTTNFRVTVRDNKPGGQAQTAYATQTIVVGSAAAFTVNTTSLTPNVNSTITWTVSGTTASPYNVANVKIDYTEDMGVTWTDLAASVPNNGSASVFIPASLAGKTIYLRVSALGNVFYAVKQASVASLLAVSEAGNVKSVKIYPNPVEDVLNVMNVSANASYEIFNAPGQLVASGNIGEGKINVSTLVKGVYFITIKNGKEEKTTTKFVKK
;
A
#
# COMPACT_ATOMS: atom_id res chain seq x y z
N MET A 1 -0.09 18.51 -78.06
CA MET A 1 0.33 19.88 -77.71
C MET A 1 0.14 20.05 -76.21
N LYS A 2 1.14 20.63 -75.54
CA LYS A 2 1.54 20.37 -74.15
C LYS A 2 0.57 20.87 -73.07
N THR A 3 0.27 20.00 -72.11
CA THR A 3 -0.23 20.27 -70.75
C THR A 3 0.81 21.11 -69.98
N LYS A 4 0.39 22.19 -69.32
CA LYS A 4 1.14 22.82 -68.23
C LYS A 4 0.25 22.89 -67.00
N LEU A 5 0.54 21.99 -66.07
CA LEU A 5 0.00 21.94 -64.71
C LEU A 5 0.81 22.95 -63.87
N PHE A 6 0.13 23.94 -63.30
CA PHE A 6 0.73 24.92 -62.38
C PHE A 6 0.74 24.30 -60.98
N CYS A 7 1.93 24.01 -60.46
CA CYS A 7 2.12 23.46 -59.11
C CYS A 7 2.26 24.64 -58.13
N LEU A 8 1.28 24.80 -57.24
CA LEU A 8 1.29 25.75 -56.13
C LEU A 8 1.97 25.09 -54.92
N PRO A 9 2.98 25.69 -54.27
CA PRO A 9 3.59 25.08 -53.10
C PRO A 9 2.66 25.24 -51.89
N VAL A 10 2.12 24.11 -51.41
CA VAL A 10 1.44 24.03 -50.12
C VAL A 10 2.50 24.10 -49.03
N LEU A 11 2.52 25.22 -48.31
CA LEU A 11 3.34 25.43 -47.12
C LEU A 11 2.79 24.52 -46.01
N PHE A 12 3.45 23.39 -45.75
CA PHE A 12 3.23 22.57 -44.56
C PHE A 12 3.76 23.34 -43.35
N LEU A 13 2.88 24.09 -42.66
CA LEU A 13 3.11 24.53 -41.29
C LEU A 13 2.99 23.31 -40.39
N ALA A 14 4.12 22.67 -40.11
CA ALA A 14 4.24 21.69 -39.05
C ALA A 14 4.09 22.42 -37.71
N PHE A 15 2.91 22.35 -37.10
CA PHE A 15 2.76 22.61 -35.66
C PHE A 15 3.44 21.46 -34.91
N SER A 16 4.74 21.58 -34.66
CA SER A 16 5.40 20.78 -33.63
C SER A 16 4.83 21.24 -32.28
N ALA A 17 3.93 20.45 -31.70
CA ALA A 17 3.55 20.60 -30.31
C ALA A 17 4.82 20.41 -29.46
N ASN A 18 5.39 21.50 -28.93
CA ASN A 18 6.54 21.42 -28.04
C ASN A 18 6.11 20.68 -26.76
N ALA A 19 6.62 19.46 -26.58
CA ALA A 19 6.36 18.66 -25.40
C ALA A 19 7.00 19.32 -24.18
N GLN A 20 6.21 19.57 -23.13
CA GLN A 20 6.69 20.16 -21.86
C GLN A 20 7.77 19.31 -21.20
N TRP A 21 7.68 17.99 -21.39
CA TRP A 21 8.60 17.00 -20.85
C TRP A 21 9.24 16.20 -21.98
N ASN A 22 10.56 16.11 -21.95
CA ASN A 22 11.33 15.34 -22.93
C ASN A 22 12.18 14.31 -22.19
N ARG A 23 12.05 13.04 -22.56
CA ARG A 23 12.93 12.00 -22.03
C ARG A 23 14.37 12.28 -22.44
N GLY A 24 15.31 12.04 -21.54
CA GLY A 24 16.73 12.15 -21.84
C GLY A 24 17.59 11.37 -20.86
N ILE A 25 18.90 11.38 -21.12
CA ILE A 25 19.89 10.67 -20.32
C ILE A 25 20.78 11.72 -19.64
N PRO A 26 20.80 11.78 -18.29
CA PRO A 26 21.67 12.69 -17.58
C PRO A 26 23.14 12.40 -17.89
N GLU A 27 23.89 13.42 -18.32
CA GLU A 27 25.34 13.35 -18.45
C GLU A 27 26.02 13.70 -17.12
N GLN A 28 25.31 14.43 -16.27
CA GLN A 28 25.72 14.83 -14.92
C GLN A 28 25.57 13.69 -13.92
N LYS A 29 26.22 13.84 -12.76
CA LYS A 29 26.07 12.92 -11.63
C LYS A 29 24.61 12.91 -11.15
N ILE A 30 24.02 11.71 -11.16
CA ILE A 30 22.68 11.45 -10.65
C ILE A 30 22.73 11.45 -9.11
N ILE A 31 21.97 12.35 -8.49
CA ILE A 31 21.79 12.46 -7.03
C ILE A 31 20.49 11.80 -6.56
N LYS A 32 19.48 11.70 -7.42
CA LYS A 32 18.21 10.99 -7.17
C LYS A 32 17.93 10.03 -8.33
N LYS A 33 17.77 8.74 -8.02
CA LYS A 33 17.52 7.71 -9.03
C LYS A 33 16.03 7.69 -9.38
N SER A 34 15.74 7.56 -10.67
CA SER A 34 14.39 7.28 -11.14
C SER A 34 14.11 5.79 -11.11
N ASP A 35 12.86 5.43 -10.79
CA ASP A 35 12.37 4.09 -11.06
C ASP A 35 12.37 3.85 -12.58
N HIS A 36 12.72 2.62 -12.97
CA HIS A 36 12.96 2.24 -14.37
C HIS A 36 14.10 2.99 -15.09
N SER A 37 14.91 3.79 -14.38
CA SER A 37 16.04 4.55 -14.94
C SER A 37 15.66 5.50 -16.08
N VAL A 38 14.44 6.06 -16.07
CA VAL A 38 13.96 7.03 -17.06
C VAL A 38 14.01 8.43 -16.50
N TYR A 39 14.69 9.36 -17.17
CA TYR A 39 14.81 10.76 -16.72
C TYR A 39 14.17 11.71 -17.72
N TYR A 40 13.71 12.85 -17.23
CA TYR A 40 13.03 13.85 -18.06
C TYR A 40 13.67 15.23 -17.90
N LYS A 41 13.80 15.96 -19.00
CA LYS A 41 14.00 17.41 -19.03
C LYS A 41 12.65 18.09 -19.08
N LEU A 42 12.49 19.13 -18.27
CA LEU A 42 11.31 20.00 -18.26
C LEU A 42 11.64 21.33 -18.94
N ASP A 43 10.78 21.77 -19.86
CA ASP A 43 10.74 23.18 -20.26
C ASP A 43 10.05 23.99 -19.16
N LEU A 44 10.86 24.44 -18.20
CA LEU A 44 10.39 25.09 -16.98
C LEU A 44 9.76 26.46 -17.27
N ASP A 45 10.26 27.20 -18.26
CA ASP A 45 9.70 28.48 -18.65
C ASP A 45 8.32 28.31 -19.32
N GLN A 46 8.17 27.27 -20.15
CA GLN A 46 6.89 26.95 -20.77
C GLN A 46 5.83 26.60 -19.72
N ILE A 47 6.11 25.69 -18.79
CA ILE A 47 5.13 25.28 -17.77
C ILE A 47 4.81 26.46 -16.82
N ARG A 48 5.80 27.27 -16.42
CA ARG A 48 5.56 28.43 -15.56
C ARG A 48 4.70 29.48 -16.26
N THR A 49 4.99 29.79 -17.53
CA THR A 49 4.18 30.73 -18.33
C THR A 49 2.73 30.27 -18.46
N GLN A 50 2.52 28.97 -18.61
CA GLN A 50 1.20 28.39 -18.64
C GLN A 50 0.47 28.53 -17.30
N LEU A 51 1.16 28.26 -16.19
CA LEU A 51 0.61 28.30 -14.84
C LEU A 51 0.30 29.71 -14.33
N LEU A 52 0.88 30.77 -14.90
CA LEU A 52 0.47 32.16 -14.62
C LEU A 52 -1.03 32.43 -14.91
N ARG A 53 -1.67 31.57 -15.71
CA ARG A 53 -3.10 31.65 -16.03
C ARG A 53 -3.96 30.72 -15.19
N ALA A 54 -3.36 29.87 -14.35
CA ALA A 54 -4.11 28.97 -13.49
C ALA A 54 -4.80 29.80 -12.41
N PRO A 55 -6.14 29.79 -12.35
CA PRO A 55 -6.86 30.56 -11.34
C PRO A 55 -6.70 29.90 -9.97
N LYS A 56 -6.93 30.67 -8.90
CA LYS A 56 -6.96 30.13 -7.53
C LYS A 56 -8.03 29.05 -7.43
N MET A 57 -7.87 28.11 -6.50
CA MET A 57 -8.86 27.06 -6.30
C MET A 57 -10.23 27.67 -5.95
N GLY A 58 -11.28 27.24 -6.65
CA GLY A 58 -12.63 27.78 -6.54
C GLY A 58 -12.91 28.94 -7.51
N GLU A 59 -11.91 29.43 -8.22
CA GLU A 59 -12.03 30.53 -9.18
C GLU A 59 -11.78 30.03 -10.61
N GLY A 60 -12.55 30.54 -11.59
CA GLY A 60 -12.29 30.35 -13.02
C GLY A 60 -12.24 28.90 -13.52
N ALA A 61 -11.78 28.73 -14.76
CA ALA A 61 -11.57 27.42 -15.37
C ALA A 61 -10.12 26.93 -15.10
N PRO A 62 -9.92 25.68 -14.69
CA PRO A 62 -8.58 25.15 -14.42
C PRO A 62 -7.70 25.12 -15.68
N THR A 63 -6.40 25.16 -15.48
CA THR A 63 -5.40 25.07 -16.57
C THR A 63 -4.97 23.62 -16.76
N THR A 64 -4.69 23.18 -17.99
CA THR A 64 -4.22 21.80 -18.24
C THR A 64 -2.71 21.71 -18.31
N VAL A 65 -2.06 20.87 -17.52
CA VAL A 65 -0.61 20.58 -17.63
C VAL A 65 -0.38 19.11 -17.95
N SER A 66 0.78 18.80 -18.54
CA SER A 66 1.21 17.43 -18.81
C SER A 66 2.25 17.02 -17.78
N ILE A 67 2.10 15.84 -17.18
CA ILE A 67 2.96 15.33 -16.11
C ILE A 67 3.35 13.88 -16.44
N PRO A 68 4.64 13.53 -16.40
CA PRO A 68 5.05 12.15 -16.61
C PRO A 68 4.77 11.31 -15.36
N THR A 69 4.40 10.04 -15.54
CA THR A 69 4.07 9.09 -14.47
C THR A 69 5.07 7.94 -14.41
N LEU A 70 5.02 7.19 -13.31
CA LEU A 70 5.92 6.06 -13.01
C LEU A 70 5.86 4.95 -14.09
N ASP A 71 4.71 4.80 -14.72
CA ASP A 71 4.47 3.89 -15.85
C ASP A 71 5.13 4.36 -17.15
N GLY A 72 5.79 5.52 -17.13
CA GLY A 72 6.42 6.16 -18.27
C GLY A 72 5.43 6.84 -19.22
N LYS A 73 4.16 6.97 -18.86
CA LYS A 73 3.18 7.74 -19.64
C LYS A 73 3.31 9.22 -19.31
N ILE A 74 2.86 10.08 -20.21
CA ILE A 74 2.64 11.50 -19.90
C ILE A 74 1.13 11.67 -19.84
N GLU A 75 0.63 11.99 -18.65
CA GLU A 75 -0.79 12.17 -18.37
C GLU A 75 -1.11 13.66 -18.21
N LYS A 76 -2.31 14.05 -18.60
CA LYS A 76 -2.80 15.41 -18.46
C LYS A 76 -3.54 15.61 -17.15
N PHE A 77 -3.34 16.76 -16.53
CA PHE A 77 -4.01 17.16 -15.29
C PHE A 77 -4.66 18.53 -15.48
N THR A 78 -5.90 18.69 -14.99
CA THR A 78 -6.46 20.03 -14.74
C THR A 78 -5.97 20.53 -13.40
N VAL A 79 -5.40 21.74 -13.36
CA VAL A 79 -4.75 22.30 -12.19
C VAL A 79 -5.23 23.72 -11.87
N ASN A 80 -5.27 24.01 -10.58
CA ASN A 80 -5.56 25.32 -9.99
C ASN A 80 -4.38 25.77 -9.12
N SER A 81 -4.22 27.08 -8.98
CA SER A 81 -3.29 27.65 -8.01
C SER A 81 -3.79 27.40 -6.60
N PHE A 82 -2.93 26.85 -5.75
CA PHE A 82 -3.19 26.65 -4.33
C PHE A 82 -1.92 26.95 -3.53
N PRO A 83 -1.58 28.25 -3.35
CA PRO A 83 -0.35 28.71 -2.71
C PRO A 83 -0.18 28.16 -1.29
N VAL A 84 1.07 28.04 -0.85
CA VAL A 84 1.44 27.67 0.53
C VAL A 84 2.29 28.74 1.21
N MET A 85 2.42 29.89 0.56
CA MET A 85 3.20 31.05 0.94
C MET A 85 2.33 32.30 0.81
N ASP A 86 2.54 33.29 1.67
CA ASP A 86 1.99 34.62 1.50
C ASP A 86 2.23 35.16 0.08
N GLU A 87 1.24 35.88 -0.46
CA GLU A 87 1.23 36.35 -1.84
C GLU A 87 2.40 37.30 -2.14
N THR A 88 2.83 38.12 -1.17
CA THR A 88 3.97 39.03 -1.30
C THR A 88 5.27 38.26 -1.48
N LEU A 89 5.46 37.24 -0.64
CA LEU A 89 6.64 36.38 -0.66
C LEU A 89 6.69 35.53 -1.92
N ALA A 90 5.56 34.91 -2.26
CA ALA A 90 5.40 34.08 -3.45
C ALA A 90 5.71 34.88 -4.73
N ASN A 91 5.19 36.10 -4.87
CA ASN A 91 5.45 36.96 -6.02
C ASN A 91 6.92 37.40 -6.09
N LYS A 92 7.51 37.82 -4.96
CA LYS A 92 8.90 38.29 -4.90
C LYS A 92 9.91 37.22 -5.35
N TYR A 93 9.70 35.97 -4.92
CA TYR A 93 10.58 34.85 -5.24
C TYR A 93 10.06 33.95 -6.38
N GLN A 94 8.94 34.33 -7.00
CA GLN A 94 8.28 33.63 -8.11
C GLN A 94 7.96 32.17 -7.79
N LEU A 95 7.43 31.94 -6.60
CA LEU A 95 7.05 30.63 -6.07
C LEU A 95 5.60 30.33 -6.42
N GLY A 96 5.34 29.11 -6.88
CA GLY A 96 3.99 28.63 -7.12
C GLY A 96 3.75 27.28 -6.45
N SER A 97 2.51 27.06 -6.03
CA SER A 97 2.00 25.78 -5.56
C SER A 97 0.63 25.55 -6.19
N TYR A 98 0.39 24.31 -6.61
CA TYR A 98 -0.77 23.95 -7.42
C TYR A 98 -1.33 22.61 -6.99
N VAL A 99 -2.60 22.42 -7.30
CA VAL A 99 -3.39 21.22 -7.05
C VAL A 99 -4.09 20.82 -8.34
N GLY A 100 -4.28 19.52 -8.58
CA GLY A 100 -5.06 19.06 -9.74
C GLY A 100 -5.56 17.63 -9.69
N ILE A 101 -6.40 17.30 -10.67
CA ILE A 101 -6.91 15.96 -10.95
C ILE A 101 -6.51 15.54 -12.36
N GLY A 102 -6.20 14.25 -12.54
CA GLY A 102 -5.93 13.67 -13.84
C GLY A 102 -7.14 13.72 -14.77
N ILE A 103 -6.91 14.13 -16.01
CA ILE A 103 -7.90 14.08 -17.10
C ILE A 103 -7.93 12.65 -17.67
N ASP A 104 -6.75 12.08 -17.87
CA ASP A 104 -6.59 10.74 -18.43
C ASP A 104 -6.92 9.65 -17.39
N ASP A 105 -6.67 9.93 -16.10
CA ASP A 105 -7.06 9.12 -14.96
C ASP A 105 -7.64 10.01 -13.84
N PRO A 106 -8.97 10.14 -13.75
CA PRO A 106 -9.66 10.96 -12.74
C PRO A 106 -9.43 10.49 -11.30
N THR A 107 -8.84 9.31 -11.10
CA THR A 107 -8.52 8.79 -9.76
C THR A 107 -7.15 9.26 -9.25
N LYS A 108 -6.37 9.96 -10.08
CA LYS A 108 -5.08 10.53 -9.68
C LYS A 108 -5.22 11.99 -9.31
N TYR A 109 -4.73 12.31 -8.13
CA TYR A 109 -4.61 13.66 -7.61
C TYR A 109 -3.14 14.09 -7.65
N ILE A 110 -2.85 15.36 -7.88
CA ILE A 110 -1.49 15.90 -7.88
C ILE A 110 -1.38 17.16 -7.02
N ARG A 111 -0.32 17.25 -6.22
CA ARG A 111 0.21 18.49 -5.67
C ARG A 111 1.61 18.71 -6.18
N PHE A 112 1.91 19.94 -6.61
CA PHE A 112 3.24 20.27 -7.09
C PHE A 112 3.58 21.73 -6.86
N SER A 113 4.88 21.99 -6.77
CA SER A 113 5.47 23.31 -6.64
C SER A 113 6.29 23.65 -7.89
N VAL A 114 6.39 24.94 -8.17
CA VAL A 114 7.30 25.49 -9.19
C VAL A 114 8.05 26.68 -8.62
N ALA A 115 9.27 26.88 -9.10
CA ALA A 115 10.11 28.03 -8.83
C ALA A 115 10.93 28.36 -10.10
N PRO A 116 11.68 29.47 -10.15
CA PRO A 116 12.48 29.82 -11.34
C PRO A 116 13.42 28.74 -11.87
N ASN A 117 13.88 27.84 -10.99
CA ASN A 117 14.82 26.78 -11.33
C ASN A 117 14.38 25.39 -10.82
N ASP A 118 13.12 25.22 -10.44
CA ASP A 118 12.68 23.95 -9.83
C ASP A 118 11.22 23.59 -10.14
N PHE A 119 10.97 22.27 -10.10
CA PHE A 119 9.66 21.63 -10.19
C PHE A 119 9.68 20.40 -9.29
N GLN A 120 8.74 20.29 -8.36
CA GLN A 120 8.61 19.09 -7.53
C GLN A 120 7.15 18.71 -7.40
N SER A 121 6.83 17.41 -7.46
CA SER A 121 5.45 16.95 -7.35
C SER A 121 5.29 15.71 -6.48
N MET A 122 4.04 15.49 -6.08
CA MET A 122 3.52 14.27 -5.49
C MET A 122 2.17 13.96 -6.17
N ILE A 123 2.09 12.81 -6.82
CA ILE A 123 0.85 12.23 -7.34
C ILE A 123 0.37 11.20 -6.32
N ILE A 124 -0.93 11.25 -6.03
CA ILE A 124 -1.64 10.37 -5.10
C ILE A 124 -2.69 9.60 -5.92
N GLY A 125 -2.50 8.29 -6.06
CA GLY A 125 -3.46 7.40 -6.71
C GLY A 125 -4.50 6.84 -5.74
N THR A 126 -5.66 6.41 -6.26
CA THR A 126 -6.65 5.64 -5.49
C THR A 126 -6.27 4.17 -5.27
N ASP A 127 -5.14 3.72 -5.83
CA ASP A 127 -4.55 2.40 -5.59
C ASP A 127 -3.60 2.39 -4.38
N GLY A 128 -3.50 3.53 -3.68
CA GLY A 128 -2.63 3.69 -2.52
C GLY A 128 -1.16 3.90 -2.87
N LYS A 129 -0.82 4.07 -4.15
CA LYS A 129 0.55 4.39 -4.58
C LYS A 129 0.78 5.89 -4.67
N TYR A 130 2.01 6.27 -4.36
CA TYR A 130 2.52 7.62 -4.48
C TYR A 130 3.60 7.68 -5.54
N GLU A 131 3.58 8.72 -6.35
CA GLU A 131 4.62 8.99 -7.34
C GLU A 131 5.20 10.39 -7.11
N PHE A 132 6.52 10.50 -7.11
CA PHE A 132 7.23 11.73 -6.87
C PHE A 132 8.02 12.13 -8.10
N ILE A 133 8.05 13.44 -8.37
CA ILE A 133 8.96 14.04 -9.35
C ILE A 133 9.86 15.00 -8.59
N GLU A 134 11.17 14.77 -8.71
CA GLU A 134 12.21 15.54 -8.03
C GLU A 134 13.44 15.71 -8.94
N PRO A 135 14.27 16.74 -8.72
CA PRO A 135 15.54 16.88 -9.44
C PRO A 135 16.44 15.65 -9.30
N ALA A 136 16.80 15.06 -10.44
CA ALA A 136 17.72 13.93 -10.52
C ALA A 136 19.19 14.38 -10.47
N THR A 137 19.48 15.62 -10.84
CA THR A 137 20.83 16.20 -10.93
C THR A 137 20.93 17.47 -10.09
N SER A 138 22.14 17.79 -9.60
CA SER A 138 22.36 18.97 -8.73
C SER A 138 22.12 20.31 -9.44
N ASP A 139 22.28 20.34 -10.77
CA ASP A 139 21.95 21.50 -11.61
C ASP A 139 20.47 21.59 -11.97
N LYS A 140 19.65 20.64 -11.50
CA LYS A 140 18.20 20.53 -11.75
C LYS A 140 17.82 20.45 -13.24
N SER A 141 18.76 20.06 -14.11
CA SER A 141 18.51 19.94 -15.55
C SER A 141 17.69 18.69 -15.92
N TYR A 142 17.69 17.68 -15.06
CA TYR A 142 16.91 16.46 -15.21
C TYR A 142 16.10 16.15 -13.96
N TYR A 143 14.94 15.53 -14.17
CA TYR A 143 14.03 15.06 -13.13
C TYR A 143 13.89 13.55 -13.17
N SER A 144 13.77 12.96 -11.98
CA SER A 144 13.48 11.54 -11.77
C SER A 144 12.03 11.36 -11.36
N ILE A 145 11.44 10.24 -11.77
CA ILE A 145 10.12 9.79 -11.31
C ILE A 145 10.31 8.51 -10.51
N HIS A 146 9.85 8.52 -9.28
CA HIS A 146 10.03 7.37 -8.40
C HIS A 146 8.84 7.21 -7.47
N GLY A 147 8.62 5.98 -7.00
CA GLY A 147 7.82 5.73 -5.81
C GLY A 147 8.53 6.23 -4.55
N LYS A 148 8.16 5.72 -3.39
CA LYS A 148 8.82 6.13 -2.14
C LYS A 148 10.33 5.79 -2.17
N THR A 149 11.16 6.76 -1.81
CA THR A 149 12.63 6.62 -1.79
C THR A 149 13.05 5.55 -0.79
N ASN A 150 14.12 4.79 -1.07
CA ASN A 150 14.68 3.82 -0.12
C ASN A 150 15.67 4.47 0.87
N LYS A 151 15.77 3.94 2.10
CA LYS A 151 16.71 4.45 3.12
C LYS A 151 18.16 4.18 2.71
N SER A 152 19.02 5.20 2.84
CA SER A 152 20.48 5.08 2.64
C SER A 152 21.26 4.83 3.94
N GLY A 153 20.61 4.32 5.01
CA GLY A 153 21.25 3.94 6.26
C GLY A 153 21.23 4.99 7.40
N HIS A 154 20.57 6.14 7.20
CA HIS A 154 20.34 7.13 8.26
C HIS A 154 18.88 7.06 8.75
N ALA A 155 18.70 6.91 10.06
CA ALA A 155 17.39 6.78 10.69
C ALA A 155 16.83 8.16 11.09
N PHE A 156 15.53 8.38 10.86
CA PHE A 156 14.77 9.39 11.59
C PHE A 156 14.84 9.13 13.09
N THR A 157 14.83 10.18 13.90
CA THR A 157 14.71 10.08 15.36
C THR A 157 13.84 11.24 15.81
N CYS A 158 12.55 10.97 16.03
CA CYS A 158 11.68 11.90 16.73
C CYS A 158 12.07 11.90 18.22
N LYS A 159 12.30 13.09 18.76
CA LYS A 159 12.56 13.33 20.18
C LYS A 159 11.37 13.98 20.88
N THR A 160 10.25 14.16 20.17
CA THR A 160 8.97 14.51 20.79
C THR A 160 8.62 13.42 21.78
N LYS A 161 8.85 13.69 23.07
CA LYS A 161 8.34 12.84 24.12
C LYS A 161 6.88 13.21 24.33
N GLU A 162 6.01 12.22 24.44
CA GLU A 162 4.69 12.39 25.05
C GLU A 162 4.90 12.70 26.54
N SER A 163 5.39 13.91 26.84
CA SER A 163 5.63 14.37 28.19
C SER A 163 4.35 14.26 29.00
N LYS A 164 4.46 14.20 30.33
CA LYS A 164 3.28 14.12 31.20
C LYS A 164 2.29 15.24 30.88
N GLU A 165 2.80 16.42 30.57
CA GLU A 165 2.04 17.62 30.19
C GLU A 165 1.34 17.44 28.82
N SER A 166 2.05 16.91 27.82
CA SER A 166 1.48 16.61 26.49
C SER A 166 0.39 15.54 26.57
N VAL A 167 0.63 14.49 27.36
CA VAL A 167 -0.34 13.42 27.68
C VAL A 167 -1.58 14.00 28.37
N GLU A 168 -1.40 14.86 29.37
CA GLU A 168 -2.51 15.51 30.07
C GLU A 168 -3.32 16.40 29.13
N ASN A 169 -2.68 17.12 28.21
CA ASN A 169 -3.36 17.95 27.21
C ASN A 169 -4.13 17.10 26.20
N LEU A 170 -3.53 16.06 25.65
CA LEU A 170 -4.23 15.09 24.79
C LEU A 170 -5.43 14.46 25.51
N GLN A 171 -5.27 14.06 26.77
CA GLN A 171 -6.35 13.47 27.54
C GLN A 171 -7.49 14.47 27.78
N LYS A 172 -7.19 15.77 28.00
CA LYS A 172 -8.21 16.83 28.08
C LYS A 172 -8.96 16.96 26.75
N LEU A 173 -8.26 17.01 25.62
CA LEU A 173 -8.86 17.09 24.28
C LEU A 173 -9.80 15.89 24.03
N MET A 174 -9.35 14.68 24.34
CA MET A 174 -10.16 13.46 24.19
C MET A 174 -11.38 13.44 25.11
N ASN A 175 -11.25 13.91 26.35
CA ASN A 175 -12.34 13.94 27.33
C ASN A 175 -13.38 15.03 27.03
N ALA A 176 -13.00 16.08 26.29
CA ALA A 176 -13.90 17.16 25.90
C ALA A 176 -15.02 16.71 24.94
N GLY A 177 -14.91 15.51 24.36
CA GLY A 177 -15.98 14.88 23.59
C GLY A 177 -16.39 15.70 22.37
N ALA A 178 -15.48 15.89 21.42
CA ALA A 178 -15.81 16.58 20.18
C ALA A 178 -16.64 15.69 19.25
N VAL A 179 -17.79 16.22 18.81
CA VAL A 179 -18.55 15.70 17.66
C VAL A 179 -18.26 16.60 16.46
N ALA A 180 -17.02 16.54 15.98
CA ALA A 180 -16.65 17.05 14.66
C ALA A 180 -15.57 16.11 14.12
N LYS A 181 -15.90 15.42 13.03
CA LYS A 181 -14.94 14.66 12.24
C LYS A 181 -14.69 15.45 10.95
N SER A 182 -13.81 15.06 10.03
CA SER A 182 -13.66 15.70 8.69
C SER A 182 -14.89 15.46 7.78
N ASN A 183 -16.06 15.47 8.40
CA ASN A 183 -17.40 15.47 7.84
C ASN A 183 -18.19 16.74 8.26
N ASN A 184 -17.54 17.68 8.97
CA ASN A 184 -18.14 18.92 9.46
C ASN A 184 -18.25 20.02 8.40
N LYS A 185 -17.82 19.74 7.16
CA LYS A 185 -17.85 20.68 6.03
C LYS A 185 -17.10 21.99 6.31
N THR A 186 -15.99 21.90 7.03
CA THR A 186 -15.11 23.04 7.31
C THR A 186 -13.71 22.75 6.78
N PHE A 187 -13.13 23.74 6.10
CA PHE A 187 -11.75 23.75 5.66
C PHE A 187 -10.95 24.73 6.52
N HIS A 188 -9.88 24.24 7.13
CA HIS A 188 -9.09 24.96 8.12
C HIS A 188 -7.81 25.49 7.48
N THR A 189 -7.52 26.78 7.63
CA THR A 189 -6.25 27.38 7.16
C THR A 189 -5.46 27.96 8.34
N LEU A 190 -4.29 27.39 8.61
CA LEU A 190 -3.36 27.85 9.64
C LEU A 190 -2.26 28.74 9.06
N ARG A 191 -1.96 29.84 9.74
CA ARG A 191 -0.82 30.71 9.45
C ARG A 191 0.43 30.14 10.11
N LEU A 192 1.44 29.83 9.29
CA LEU A 192 2.70 29.27 9.73
C LEU A 192 3.81 30.34 9.79
N ALA A 193 4.41 30.51 10.97
CA ALA A 193 5.70 31.18 11.11
C ALA A 193 6.83 30.16 10.87
N MET A 194 7.39 30.16 9.66
CA MET A 194 8.49 29.27 9.29
C MET A 194 9.84 29.96 9.51
N SER A 195 10.66 29.40 10.38
CA SER A 195 12.05 29.79 10.61
C SER A 195 13.02 28.77 10.04
N VAL A 196 14.23 29.18 9.67
CA VAL A 196 15.29 28.27 9.22
C VAL A 196 16.65 28.67 9.77
N THR A 197 17.50 27.69 10.08
CA THR A 197 18.88 28.01 10.51
C THR A 197 19.71 28.60 9.37
N GLY A 198 20.81 29.28 9.70
CA GLY A 198 21.78 29.79 8.73
C GLY A 198 22.36 28.69 7.84
N GLU A 199 22.58 27.50 8.39
CA GLU A 199 23.04 26.33 7.64
C GLU A 199 22.02 25.87 6.60
N TYR A 200 20.72 25.87 6.93
CA TYR A 200 19.66 25.52 5.97
C TYR A 200 19.66 26.48 4.79
N THR A 201 19.72 27.78 5.05
CA THR A 201 19.75 28.78 3.99
C THR A 201 21.00 28.65 3.12
N ASN A 202 22.16 28.37 3.73
CA ASN A 202 23.41 28.14 3.01
C ASN A 202 23.39 26.86 2.17
N TYR A 203 22.76 25.79 2.67
CA TYR A 203 22.59 24.52 1.94
C TYR A 203 21.90 24.74 0.59
N PHE A 204 20.86 25.58 0.55
CA PHE A 204 20.11 25.88 -0.68
C PHE A 204 20.69 27.06 -1.49
N GLY A 205 21.87 27.55 -1.15
CA GLY A 205 22.54 28.63 -1.90
C GLY A 205 21.94 30.03 -1.67
N GLY A 206 21.29 30.24 -0.52
CA GLY A 206 20.75 31.53 -0.10
C GLY A 206 19.23 31.57 0.03
N VAL A 207 18.71 32.74 0.41
CA VAL A 207 17.30 32.96 0.77
C VAL A 207 16.32 32.47 -0.30
N ALA A 208 16.60 32.74 -1.58
CA ALA A 208 15.72 32.32 -2.68
C ALA A 208 15.63 30.79 -2.80
N GLY A 209 16.75 30.08 -2.61
CA GLY A 209 16.77 28.63 -2.63
C GLY A 209 16.08 28.02 -1.41
N ALA A 210 16.29 28.61 -0.22
CA ALA A 210 15.62 28.19 1.01
C ALA A 210 14.09 28.29 0.88
N LEU A 211 13.59 29.43 0.42
CA LEU A 211 12.16 29.65 0.19
C LEU A 211 11.59 28.76 -0.92
N THR A 212 12.39 28.47 -1.96
CA THR A 212 12.02 27.49 -3.00
C THR A 212 11.78 26.11 -2.38
N GLN A 213 12.67 25.65 -1.49
CA GLN A 213 12.51 24.35 -0.86
C GLN A 213 11.37 24.34 0.17
N ILE A 214 11.21 25.39 0.99
CA ILE A 214 10.06 25.50 1.91
C ILE A 214 8.75 25.40 1.13
N ASN A 215 8.65 26.07 -0.03
CA ASN A 215 7.46 26.01 -0.88
C ASN A 215 7.20 24.59 -1.41
N ALA A 216 8.25 23.85 -1.81
CA ALA A 216 8.12 22.46 -2.24
C ALA A 216 7.68 21.54 -1.09
N THR A 217 8.31 21.66 0.07
CA THR A 217 8.01 20.86 1.26
C THR A 217 6.57 21.10 1.74
N LEU A 218 6.14 22.34 1.92
CA LEU A 218 4.77 22.65 2.34
C LEU A 218 3.74 22.24 1.29
N SER A 219 4.05 22.33 -0.01
CA SER A 219 3.14 21.85 -1.07
C SER A 219 2.87 20.35 -0.97
N ARG A 220 3.89 19.57 -0.63
CA ARG A 220 3.78 18.12 -0.46
C ARG A 220 3.04 17.75 0.83
N VAL A 221 3.43 18.38 1.94
CA VAL A 221 2.82 18.17 3.25
C VAL A 221 1.32 18.52 3.24
N ASN A 222 0.96 19.68 2.67
CA ASN A 222 -0.44 20.07 2.51
C ASN A 222 -1.22 19.10 1.61
N GLY A 223 -0.58 18.44 0.64
CA GLY A 223 -1.24 17.40 -0.14
C GLY A 223 -1.77 16.22 0.67
N VAL A 224 -1.15 15.95 1.83
CA VAL A 224 -1.64 14.96 2.80
C VAL A 224 -2.67 15.59 3.73
N PHE A 225 -2.38 16.76 4.32
CA PHE A 225 -3.28 17.40 5.29
C PHE A 225 -4.63 17.82 4.71
N GLU A 226 -4.65 18.31 3.47
CA GLU A 226 -5.87 18.68 2.77
C GLU A 226 -6.77 17.45 2.53
N LYS A 227 -6.17 16.27 2.34
CA LYS A 227 -6.88 15.02 2.08
C LYS A 227 -7.36 14.34 3.36
N GLU A 228 -6.55 14.38 4.42
CA GLU A 228 -6.81 13.63 5.65
C GLU A 228 -7.59 14.46 6.69
N PHE A 229 -7.35 15.77 6.74
CA PHE A 229 -7.85 16.64 7.82
C PHE A 229 -8.71 17.82 7.33
N ASN A 230 -8.76 18.12 6.02
CA ASN A 230 -9.22 19.41 5.49
C ASN A 230 -8.47 20.60 6.09
N LEU A 231 -7.16 20.44 6.24
CA LEU A 231 -6.29 21.43 6.83
C LEU A 231 -5.25 21.87 5.81
N HIS A 232 -4.96 23.16 5.81
CA HIS A 232 -3.90 23.74 5.00
C HIS A 232 -3.05 24.68 5.84
N VAL A 233 -1.73 24.53 5.71
CA VAL A 233 -0.74 25.35 6.40
C VAL A 233 -0.14 26.33 5.40
N ASN A 234 -0.32 27.62 5.63
CA ASN A 234 0.18 28.68 4.76
C ASN A 234 1.23 29.53 5.48
N ALA A 235 2.46 29.56 4.94
CA ALA A 235 3.54 30.34 5.53
C ALA A 235 3.33 31.84 5.36
N ILE A 236 3.50 32.61 6.43
CA ILE A 236 3.34 34.07 6.43
C ILE A 236 4.58 34.78 5.85
N ASP A 237 4.44 36.05 5.48
CA ASP A 237 5.57 36.89 5.10
C ASP A 237 6.40 37.29 6.34
N ALA A 238 7.44 36.52 6.64
CA ALA A 238 8.35 36.73 7.77
C ALA A 238 9.82 36.58 7.34
N PRO A 239 10.36 37.48 6.50
CA PRO A 239 11.68 37.31 5.89
C PRO A 239 12.84 37.33 6.90
N ASN A 240 12.64 37.94 8.07
CA ASN A 240 13.65 37.99 9.14
C ASN A 240 13.81 36.66 9.89
N LEU A 241 12.96 35.66 9.61
CA LEU A 241 13.10 34.29 10.12
C LEU A 241 13.94 33.41 9.18
N ILE A 242 14.34 33.93 8.01
CA ILE A 242 15.21 33.23 7.06
C ILE A 242 16.66 33.63 7.32
N PHE A 243 17.27 33.01 8.32
CA PHE A 243 18.64 33.35 8.73
C PHE A 243 19.66 32.91 7.69
N THR A 244 20.66 33.75 7.39
CA THR A 244 21.67 33.49 6.35
C THR A 244 23.05 33.14 6.91
N ASN A 245 23.29 33.41 8.19
CA ASN A 245 24.60 33.26 8.81
C ASN A 245 24.51 32.42 10.08
N ALA A 246 25.04 31.20 10.01
CA ALA A 246 25.08 30.23 11.11
C ALA A 246 25.79 30.75 12.36
N ALA A 247 26.70 31.72 12.24
CA ALA A 247 27.41 32.28 13.39
C ALA A 247 26.59 33.31 14.17
N THR A 248 25.49 33.81 13.61
CA THR A 248 24.71 34.92 14.17
C THR A 248 23.21 34.64 14.24
N ASP A 249 22.77 33.48 13.75
CA ASP A 249 21.39 33.06 13.96
C ASP A 249 21.15 32.74 15.45
N PRO A 250 19.88 32.73 15.91
CA PRO A 250 19.58 32.55 17.32
C PRO A 250 19.64 31.09 17.78
N TYR A 251 20.12 30.18 16.93
CA TYR A 251 20.06 28.74 17.17
C TYR A 251 21.43 28.19 17.58
N SER A 252 21.43 27.32 18.57
CA SER A 252 22.62 26.54 18.89
C SER A 252 23.01 25.65 17.71
N THR A 253 24.27 25.22 17.63
CA THR A 253 24.70 24.26 16.60
C THR A 253 23.84 22.99 16.65
N SER A 254 23.74 22.25 15.54
CA SER A 254 22.90 21.04 15.47
C SER A 254 23.27 19.93 16.47
N GLU A 255 24.46 20.00 17.07
CA GLU A 255 24.87 19.16 18.20
C GLU A 255 23.99 19.40 19.45
N PHE A 256 23.51 20.62 19.66
CA PHE A 256 22.66 21.03 20.79
C PHE A 256 21.20 21.27 20.36
N MET A 257 20.72 20.55 19.35
CA MET A 257 19.36 20.67 18.83
C MET A 257 18.25 20.49 19.89
N CYS A 258 18.56 19.85 21.03
CA CYS A 258 17.68 19.78 22.20
C CYS A 258 17.18 21.16 22.69
N LYS A 259 17.93 22.25 22.40
CA LYS A 259 17.62 23.63 22.83
C LYS A 259 16.72 24.35 21.83
N TRP A 260 16.61 23.84 20.60
CA TRP A 260 15.97 24.54 19.50
C TRP A 260 14.49 24.80 19.72
N ASN A 261 13.77 23.94 20.46
CA ASN A 261 12.36 24.20 20.79
C ASN A 261 12.19 25.51 21.57
N ASN A 262 13.04 25.74 22.57
CA ASN A 262 13.03 26.97 23.38
C ASN A 262 13.63 28.16 22.62
N GLU A 263 14.69 27.96 21.84
CA GLU A 263 15.27 29.02 21.00
C GLU A 263 14.27 29.49 19.93
N LEU A 264 13.50 28.58 19.32
CA LEU A 264 12.44 28.92 18.38
C LEU A 264 11.31 29.69 19.07
N MET A 265 10.84 29.22 20.24
CA MET A 265 9.83 29.97 21.01
C MET A 265 10.29 31.41 21.22
N ASN A 266 11.52 31.63 21.68
CA ASN A 266 12.06 32.97 21.91
C ASN A 266 12.29 33.79 20.62
N THR A 267 12.51 33.11 19.49
CA THR A 267 12.63 33.77 18.17
C THR A 267 11.27 34.25 17.66
N LEU A 268 10.21 33.48 17.86
CA LEU A 268 8.87 33.79 17.37
C LEU A 268 8.06 34.65 18.34
N HIS A 269 8.35 34.55 19.63
CA HIS A 269 7.71 35.33 20.68
C HIS A 269 8.30 36.75 20.79
N GLY A 270 7.47 37.71 21.21
CA GLY A 270 7.96 39.02 21.68
C GLY A 270 8.40 40.04 20.61
N GLY A 271 8.34 39.74 19.31
CA GLY A 271 8.51 40.75 18.25
C GLY A 271 9.93 40.93 17.72
N ALA A 272 10.94 40.26 18.27
CA ALA A 272 12.35 40.52 17.97
C ALA A 272 12.69 40.40 16.46
N TYR A 273 12.02 39.48 15.77
CA TYR A 273 12.22 39.22 14.34
C TYR A 273 11.02 39.63 13.48
N GLY A 274 10.20 40.58 13.95
CA GLY A 274 9.09 41.15 13.18
C GLY A 274 7.81 40.30 13.15
N VAL A 275 7.76 39.22 13.93
CA VAL A 275 6.55 38.43 14.19
C VAL A 275 6.22 38.46 15.68
N THR A 276 4.94 38.39 16.00
CA THR A 276 4.44 38.28 17.39
C THR A 276 3.53 37.08 17.50
N ASP A 277 3.10 36.72 18.70
CA ASP A 277 2.14 35.62 18.90
C ASP A 277 0.84 35.82 18.10
N ALA A 278 0.44 37.05 17.77
CA ALA A 278 -0.76 37.30 16.96
C ALA A 278 -0.55 37.03 15.46
N SER A 279 0.70 36.94 15.00
CA SER A 279 1.07 36.83 13.59
C SER A 279 0.83 35.43 13.00
N PHE A 280 0.80 34.39 13.85
CA PHE A 280 0.76 33.00 13.41
C PHE A 280 -0.03 32.10 14.36
N ASP A 281 -0.43 30.94 13.84
CA ASP A 281 -1.24 29.93 14.55
C ASP A 281 -0.39 28.70 14.89
N ILE A 282 0.65 28.44 14.10
CA ILE A 282 1.65 27.39 14.28
C ILE A 282 3.03 27.93 13.87
N GLY A 283 4.08 27.57 14.59
CA GLY A 283 5.46 27.96 14.26
C GLY A 283 6.37 26.75 14.18
N HIS A 284 7.32 26.77 13.23
CA HIS A 284 8.19 25.63 12.97
C HIS A 284 9.59 26.08 12.50
N LEU A 285 10.61 25.27 12.79
CA LEU A 285 12.01 25.49 12.39
C LEU A 285 12.50 24.36 11.48
N PHE A 286 13.14 24.71 10.35
CA PHE A 286 13.97 23.76 9.60
C PHE A 286 15.47 23.95 9.81
N GLY A 287 16.15 22.84 10.10
CA GLY A 287 17.61 22.74 10.13
C GLY A 287 18.17 21.94 8.94
N ALA A 288 19.45 22.13 8.64
CA ALA A 288 20.13 21.39 7.56
C ALA A 288 20.67 20.02 7.99
N SER A 289 20.95 19.84 9.29
CA SER A 289 21.68 18.71 9.85
C SER A 289 21.37 18.50 11.33
N GLY A 290 21.81 17.37 11.89
CA GLY A 290 21.70 17.04 13.31
C GLY A 290 20.88 15.78 13.58
N GLY A 291 19.88 15.52 12.75
CA GLY A 291 19.13 14.27 12.77
C GLY A 291 18.08 14.13 13.84
N GLY A 292 16.95 14.79 13.63
CA GLY A 292 15.74 14.53 14.41
C GLY A 292 14.60 15.51 14.12
N GLY A 293 13.51 15.29 14.84
CA GLY A 293 12.39 16.21 14.91
C GLY A 293 11.90 16.30 16.35
N ASN A 294 11.31 17.44 16.69
CA ASN A 294 10.65 17.62 17.96
C ASN A 294 9.56 18.70 17.81
N ALA A 295 8.30 18.32 17.89
CA ALA A 295 7.17 19.24 17.85
C ALA A 295 7.17 20.27 19.00
N GLY A 296 7.91 19.99 20.08
CA GLY A 296 8.01 20.81 21.28
C GLY A 296 6.74 20.77 22.16
N CYS A 297 5.61 20.38 21.59
CA CYS A 297 4.35 20.13 22.26
C CYS A 297 3.42 19.33 21.33
N ILE A 298 2.40 18.68 21.91
CA ILE A 298 1.36 17.99 21.15
C ILE A 298 0.04 18.76 21.26
N GLY A 299 -0.59 19.05 20.12
CA GLY A 299 -1.89 19.72 20.05
C GLY A 299 -1.86 21.19 20.47
N CYS A 300 -0.73 21.86 20.27
CA CYS A 300 -0.46 23.18 20.83
C CYS A 300 -0.69 24.35 19.85
N ILE A 301 -1.34 24.12 18.70
CA ILE A 301 -1.76 25.21 17.81
C ILE A 301 -2.46 26.31 18.59
N GLY A 302 -2.17 27.57 18.26
CA GLY A 302 -2.79 28.72 18.92
C GLY A 302 -2.33 29.01 20.35
N SER A 303 -1.62 28.10 21.01
CA SER A 303 -1.17 28.29 22.38
C SER A 303 -0.03 29.31 22.49
N ASN A 304 -0.22 30.31 23.36
CA ASN A 304 0.78 31.31 23.71
C ASN A 304 1.40 31.04 25.09
N ASP A 305 1.30 29.80 25.59
CA ASP A 305 1.89 29.43 26.87
C ASP A 305 3.40 29.35 26.76
N ILE A 306 4.09 30.29 27.39
CA ILE A 306 5.54 30.39 27.43
C ILE A 306 6.14 29.74 28.69
N SER A 307 5.37 28.96 29.44
CA SER A 307 5.93 28.19 30.55
C SER A 307 6.96 27.18 30.04
N THR A 308 7.94 26.90 30.89
CA THR A 308 9.07 26.06 30.51
C THR A 308 9.46 25.12 31.64
N THR A 309 9.91 23.93 31.24
CA THR A 309 10.56 22.96 32.12
C THR A 309 12.08 23.01 31.93
N SER A 310 12.82 23.08 33.03
CA SER A 310 14.29 23.03 33.03
C SER A 310 14.79 21.64 33.37
N TYR A 311 15.64 21.08 32.52
CA TYR A 311 16.29 19.80 32.72
C TYR A 311 17.73 20.01 33.18
N THR A 312 18.08 19.42 34.32
CA THR A 312 19.49 19.38 34.76
C THR A 312 20.29 18.46 33.84
N ALA A 313 21.62 18.60 33.82
CA ALA A 313 22.49 17.69 33.05
C ALA A 313 22.27 16.20 33.43
N ALA A 314 21.90 15.91 34.69
CA ALA A 314 21.61 14.55 35.15
C ALA A 314 20.27 13.98 34.64
N GLN A 315 19.34 14.84 34.20
CA GLN A 315 18.01 14.48 33.70
C GLN A 315 17.89 14.65 32.17
N SER A 316 18.92 15.21 31.55
CA SER A 316 18.92 15.66 30.17
C SER A 316 19.15 14.50 29.20
N ASP A 317 18.53 14.59 28.03
CA ASP A 317 18.85 13.82 26.83
C ASP A 317 19.63 14.67 25.80
N CYS A 318 20.02 15.88 26.18
CA CYS A 318 20.87 16.73 25.39
C CYS A 318 22.34 16.35 25.58
N GLN A 319 22.94 15.78 24.54
CA GLN A 319 24.26 15.21 24.59
C GLN A 319 25.13 15.72 23.44
N ASP A 320 26.38 16.04 23.72
CA ASP A 320 27.38 16.31 22.67
C ASP A 320 27.89 15.01 22.01
N ALA A 321 28.70 15.14 20.95
CA ALA A 321 29.30 13.99 20.27
C ALA A 321 30.27 13.18 21.16
N GLY A 322 30.77 13.80 22.24
CA GLY A 322 31.64 13.17 23.25
C GLY A 322 30.89 12.38 24.32
N GLY A 323 29.56 12.43 24.31
CA GLY A 323 28.71 11.74 25.27
C GLY A 323 28.41 12.53 26.55
N ASN A 324 28.77 13.82 26.63
CA ASN A 324 28.51 14.65 27.80
C ASN A 324 27.10 15.22 27.76
N TYR A 325 26.40 15.18 28.89
CA TYR A 325 25.04 15.71 29.01
C TYR A 325 25.02 17.17 29.45
N TYR A 326 24.12 17.96 28.87
CA TYR A 326 23.99 19.39 29.13
C TYR A 326 22.60 19.74 29.63
N ALA A 327 22.53 20.68 30.58
CA ALA A 327 21.26 21.25 30.99
C ALA A 327 20.61 22.02 29.83
N TYR A 328 19.29 21.96 29.72
CA TYR A 328 18.52 22.73 28.75
C TYR A 328 17.12 23.04 29.30
N THR A 329 16.44 23.95 28.61
CA THR A 329 15.07 24.37 28.92
C THR A 329 14.20 24.02 27.72
N ALA A 330 13.02 23.45 27.96
CA ALA A 330 12.03 23.15 26.94
C ALA A 330 10.74 23.93 27.21
N PRO A 331 10.05 24.45 26.18
CA PRO A 331 8.69 24.95 26.32
C PRO A 331 7.74 23.84 26.72
N ASP A 332 6.74 24.15 27.55
CA ASP A 332 5.74 23.15 27.95
C ASP A 332 4.60 23.04 26.92
N ASN A 333 4.16 24.16 26.33
CA ASN A 333 2.99 24.20 25.44
C ASN A 333 2.93 25.45 24.53
N TYR A 334 4.01 25.80 23.84
CA TYR A 334 4.03 26.98 22.95
C TYR A 334 3.86 26.62 21.47
N LYS A 335 2.93 27.28 20.75
CA LYS A 335 2.62 26.94 19.34
C LYS A 335 3.78 27.07 18.35
N GLY A 336 4.82 27.81 18.72
CA GLY A 336 6.01 28.08 17.91
C GLY A 336 7.26 27.37 18.44
N SER A 337 7.15 26.11 18.84
CA SER A 337 8.29 25.32 19.32
C SER A 337 8.67 24.13 18.45
N GLY A 338 7.97 23.85 17.34
CA GLY A 338 8.23 22.68 16.51
C GLY A 338 9.51 22.78 15.68
N ILE A 339 10.27 21.69 15.55
CA ILE A 339 11.51 21.64 14.78
C ILE A 339 11.59 20.37 13.93
N THR A 340 12.21 20.49 12.75
CA THR A 340 12.54 19.36 11.88
C THR A 340 13.93 19.53 11.27
N SER A 341 14.78 18.52 11.38
CA SER A 341 16.13 18.51 10.79
C SER A 341 16.60 17.11 10.40
N PRO A 342 17.11 16.89 9.17
CA PRO A 342 17.41 15.55 8.66
C PRO A 342 18.67 14.94 9.28
N ALA A 343 18.66 13.62 9.53
CA ALA A 343 19.86 12.89 9.96
C ALA A 343 20.82 12.59 8.79
N SER A 344 20.30 12.64 7.58
CA SER A 344 21.04 12.46 6.32
C SER A 344 21.77 13.72 5.86
N ASN A 345 21.60 14.85 6.53
CA ASN A 345 22.02 16.18 6.06
C ASN A 345 21.42 16.56 4.69
N VAL A 346 20.22 16.05 4.39
CA VAL A 346 19.46 16.35 3.17
C VAL A 346 18.06 16.82 3.56
N PRO A 347 17.83 18.13 3.71
CA PRO A 347 16.57 18.69 4.22
C PRO A 347 15.56 18.91 3.09
N MET A 348 15.36 17.89 2.25
CA MET A 348 14.46 17.93 1.10
C MET A 348 14.03 16.53 0.66
N GLY A 349 12.97 16.50 -0.14
CA GLY A 349 12.45 15.31 -0.79
C GLY A 349 11.44 14.55 0.05
N ASP A 350 10.79 13.55 -0.56
CA ASP A 350 9.72 12.74 0.05
C ASP A 350 10.03 12.23 1.46
N ASN A 351 11.27 11.79 1.71
CA ASN A 351 11.68 11.32 3.04
C ASN A 351 11.66 12.43 4.10
N PHE A 352 12.20 13.61 3.78
CA PHE A 352 12.21 14.73 4.73
C PHE A 352 10.78 15.25 4.93
N ASP A 353 10.04 15.44 3.84
CA ASP A 353 8.72 16.05 3.88
C ASP A 353 7.67 15.16 4.55
N ILE A 354 7.67 13.85 4.29
CA ILE A 354 6.67 12.92 4.81
C ILE A 354 7.09 12.32 6.14
N ASP A 355 8.31 11.79 6.27
CA ASP A 355 8.69 11.08 7.49
C ASP A 355 9.05 12.03 8.64
N TYR A 356 9.46 13.27 8.35
CA TYR A 356 9.84 14.24 9.37
C TYR A 356 8.81 15.38 9.44
N VAL A 357 8.68 16.19 8.39
CA VAL A 357 7.90 17.44 8.49
C VAL A 357 6.41 17.16 8.76
N ALA A 358 5.79 16.25 8.01
CA ALA A 358 4.40 15.87 8.24
C ALA A 358 4.19 15.20 9.60
N HIS A 359 5.17 14.46 10.11
CA HIS A 359 5.14 13.82 11.43
C HIS A 359 5.17 14.86 12.56
N GLU A 360 6.14 15.77 12.53
CA GLU A 360 6.29 16.77 13.60
C GLU A 360 5.16 17.81 13.58
N ILE A 361 4.69 18.22 12.39
CA ILE A 361 3.50 19.07 12.31
C ILE A 361 2.26 18.28 12.76
N GLY A 362 2.16 16.97 12.46
CA GLY A 362 1.10 16.10 12.99
C GLY A 362 1.00 16.14 14.51
N HIS A 363 2.13 16.05 15.21
CA HIS A 363 2.17 16.27 16.66
C HIS A 363 1.68 17.67 17.07
N GLN A 364 2.16 18.74 16.43
CA GLN A 364 1.68 20.11 16.73
C GLN A 364 0.16 20.23 16.56
N LEU A 365 -0.41 19.48 15.61
CA LEU A 365 -1.86 19.39 15.35
C LEU A 365 -2.63 18.51 16.33
N GLY A 366 -1.96 17.67 17.13
CA GLY A 366 -2.59 16.87 18.19
C GLY A 366 -2.42 15.37 18.08
N ASP A 367 -1.60 14.88 17.14
CA ASP A 367 -1.38 13.44 17.02
C ASP A 367 -0.43 12.90 18.09
N SER A 368 -0.77 11.72 18.62
CA SER A 368 0.17 10.85 19.33
C SER A 368 0.80 9.84 18.38
N HIS A 369 1.83 9.13 18.85
CA HIS A 369 2.35 8.00 18.08
C HIS A 369 1.33 6.87 17.95
N THR A 370 1.36 6.17 16.82
CA THR A 370 0.46 5.04 16.52
C THR A 370 1.13 3.69 16.65
N TYR A 371 2.46 3.63 16.70
CA TYR A 371 3.21 2.38 16.81
C TYR A 371 3.07 1.72 18.19
N SER A 372 3.40 0.44 18.30
CA SER A 372 3.31 -0.29 19.58
C SER A 372 4.63 -0.73 20.19
N PHE A 373 5.78 -0.54 19.52
CA PHE A 373 7.04 -1.18 19.96
C PHE A 373 7.62 -0.67 21.30
N TYR A 374 7.33 0.56 21.72
CA TYR A 374 8.02 1.22 22.85
C TYR A 374 7.09 1.90 23.87
N GLU A 375 5.97 2.49 23.44
CA GLU A 375 5.13 3.33 24.29
C GLU A 375 3.85 2.56 24.72
N ASN A 376 3.35 2.83 25.94
CA ASN A 376 2.11 2.23 26.47
C ASN A 376 1.31 3.26 27.30
N TYR A 377 1.34 4.53 26.90
CA TYR A 377 0.90 5.62 27.78
C TYR A 377 -0.46 6.20 27.41
N LEU A 378 -0.87 6.11 26.13
CA LEU A 378 -2.05 6.83 25.63
C LEU A 378 -3.18 5.94 25.12
N ASN A 379 -3.00 4.62 25.02
CA ASN A 379 -3.94 3.73 24.35
C ASN A 379 -4.21 4.14 22.89
N GLN A 380 -3.21 4.71 22.21
CA GLN A 380 -3.25 5.07 20.79
C GLN A 380 -2.28 4.25 19.94
N GLU A 381 -1.60 3.29 20.57
CA GLU A 381 -0.62 2.38 19.99
C GLU A 381 -1.32 1.26 19.20
N VAL A 382 -1.96 1.64 18.08
CA VAL A 382 -2.86 0.82 17.27
C VAL A 382 -2.22 0.21 16.02
N GLU A 383 -0.92 0.44 15.79
CA GLU A 383 -0.16 -0.22 14.73
C GLU A 383 0.85 -1.22 15.30
N PRO A 384 1.04 -2.40 14.66
CA PRO A 384 2.05 -3.35 15.10
C PRO A 384 3.46 -2.84 14.82
N GLY A 385 4.42 -3.25 15.64
CA GLY A 385 5.83 -2.95 15.45
C GLY A 385 6.11 -1.45 15.46
N SER A 386 6.88 -1.02 14.47
CA SER A 386 7.23 0.38 14.24
C SER A 386 6.09 1.23 13.71
N GLY A 387 4.94 0.65 13.35
CA GLY A 387 3.92 1.34 12.56
C GLY A 387 4.35 1.57 11.10
N SER A 388 3.34 1.89 10.29
CA SER A 388 3.47 2.14 8.84
C SER A 388 2.95 3.50 8.41
N THR A 389 2.08 4.16 9.19
CA THR A 389 1.55 5.50 8.85
C THR A 389 2.51 6.62 9.27
N ILE A 390 2.19 7.88 8.94
CA ILE A 390 3.04 9.05 9.25
C ILE A 390 3.41 9.13 10.73
N MET A 391 2.51 8.82 11.66
CA MET A 391 2.77 8.83 13.11
C MET A 391 3.43 7.55 13.63
N GLY A 392 3.85 6.67 12.73
CA GLY A 392 4.73 5.53 13.01
C GLY A 392 6.21 5.92 12.96
N TYR A 393 7.05 5.01 13.45
CA TYR A 393 8.52 5.06 13.38
C TYR A 393 9.04 4.07 12.32
N ALA A 394 8.44 4.09 11.14
CA ALA A 394 8.76 3.15 10.07
C ALA A 394 10.27 3.10 9.78
N GLY A 395 10.88 1.93 10.02
CA GLY A 395 12.25 1.62 9.60
C GLY A 395 13.35 2.25 10.45
N ILE A 396 13.06 2.57 11.71
CA ILE A 396 14.04 3.14 12.67
C ILE A 396 14.06 2.42 14.03
N THR A 397 13.31 1.33 14.18
CA THR A 397 13.11 0.63 15.45
C THR A 397 13.86 -0.70 15.54
N GLY A 398 14.43 -1.18 14.42
CA GLY A 398 15.25 -2.38 14.35
C GLY A 398 14.53 -3.57 13.70
N ALA A 399 15.31 -4.59 13.31
CA ALA A 399 14.84 -5.67 12.44
C ALA A 399 13.64 -6.48 12.99
N SER A 400 13.45 -6.54 14.32
CA SER A 400 12.37 -7.29 14.98
C SER A 400 11.02 -6.54 15.00
N THR A 401 11.03 -5.22 14.80
CA THR A 401 9.86 -4.34 14.93
C THR A 401 9.61 -3.50 13.67
N ASP A 402 10.62 -3.29 12.82
CA ASP A 402 10.48 -2.52 11.59
C ASP A 402 9.53 -3.20 10.60
N VAL A 403 8.39 -2.54 10.40
CA VAL A 403 7.31 -2.92 9.47
C VAL A 403 7.70 -2.66 8.02
N GLN A 404 8.32 -1.51 7.78
CA GLN A 404 8.80 -1.09 6.47
C GLN A 404 9.87 0.00 6.62
N GLN A 405 10.48 0.43 5.51
CA GLN A 405 11.58 1.39 5.56
C GLN A 405 11.14 2.82 5.87
N HIS A 406 9.98 3.25 5.40
CA HIS A 406 9.51 4.64 5.50
C HIS A 406 8.01 4.69 5.69
N SER A 407 7.45 5.77 6.23
CA SER A 407 6.01 5.87 6.48
C SER A 407 5.22 5.91 5.16
N ASP A 408 4.02 5.38 5.08
CA ASP A 408 3.16 5.64 3.94
C ASP A 408 2.55 7.05 4.12
N ALA A 409 2.35 7.80 3.04
CA ALA A 409 1.99 9.22 3.10
C ALA A 409 0.49 9.48 3.42
N TYR A 410 0.00 8.86 4.48
CA TYR A 410 -1.33 9.05 5.04
C TYR A 410 -1.31 8.83 6.57
N PHE A 411 -2.37 9.26 7.23
CA PHE A 411 -2.53 9.15 8.68
C PHE A 411 -3.41 7.96 9.07
N HIS A 412 -3.11 7.34 10.21
CA HIS A 412 -3.97 6.32 10.78
C HIS A 412 -5.31 6.93 11.17
N SER A 413 -6.39 6.15 11.14
CA SER A 413 -7.73 6.61 11.53
C SER A 413 -7.86 7.15 12.97
N VAL A 414 -6.90 6.83 13.83
CA VAL A 414 -6.83 7.37 15.21
C VAL A 414 -6.25 8.79 15.20
N SER A 415 -5.18 9.01 14.43
CA SER A 415 -4.60 10.34 14.22
C SER A 415 -5.62 11.32 13.63
N ILE A 416 -6.39 10.85 12.64
CA ILE A 416 -7.51 11.60 12.07
C ILE A 416 -8.50 12.06 13.15
N ASP A 417 -8.90 11.18 14.09
CA ASP A 417 -9.79 11.55 15.20
C ASP A 417 -9.13 12.59 16.13
N GLN A 418 -7.84 12.47 16.41
CA GLN A 418 -7.11 13.34 17.35
C GLN A 418 -6.95 14.77 16.80
N VAL A 419 -6.47 14.91 15.56
CA VAL A 419 -6.33 16.21 14.90
C VAL A 419 -7.68 16.89 14.75
N GLN A 420 -8.70 16.17 14.29
CA GLN A 420 -10.06 16.74 14.16
C GLN A 420 -10.63 17.19 15.50
N THR A 421 -10.40 16.41 16.56
CA THR A 421 -10.78 16.81 17.93
C THR A 421 -10.09 18.11 18.29
N ASN A 422 -8.78 18.23 18.09
CA ASN A 422 -8.04 19.45 18.41
C ASN A 422 -8.56 20.67 17.62
N LEU A 423 -8.68 20.55 16.29
CA LEU A 423 -9.21 21.61 15.41
C LEU A 423 -10.62 22.06 15.82
N SER A 424 -11.47 21.14 16.27
CA SER A 424 -12.82 21.50 16.73
C SER A 424 -12.85 22.20 18.10
N THR A 425 -11.78 22.06 18.90
CA THR A 425 -11.68 22.65 20.24
C THR A 425 -10.88 23.95 20.27
N VAL A 426 -9.94 24.13 19.35
CA VAL A 426 -9.03 25.28 19.30
C VAL A 426 -9.33 26.09 18.04
N THR A 427 -10.01 27.22 18.22
CA THR A 427 -10.39 28.14 17.12
C THR A 427 -9.37 29.27 16.99
N VAL A 428 -8.32 29.02 16.22
CA VAL A 428 -7.27 30.02 15.89
C VAL A 428 -7.02 30.16 14.39
N ASP A 429 -7.41 29.14 13.64
CA ASP A 429 -7.32 29.07 12.20
C ASP A 429 -8.42 29.89 11.51
N VAL A 430 -8.29 30.03 10.19
CA VAL A 430 -9.35 30.57 9.34
C VAL A 430 -10.20 29.41 8.82
N GLU A 431 -11.43 29.33 9.32
CA GLU A 431 -12.43 28.36 8.87
C GLU A 431 -13.17 28.84 7.62
N THR A 432 -13.15 28.03 6.56
CA THR A 432 -13.90 28.24 5.33
C THR A 432 -14.95 27.14 5.17
N PRO A 433 -16.25 27.49 5.08
CA PRO A 433 -17.29 26.50 4.80
C PRO A 433 -17.08 25.86 3.42
N ILE A 434 -17.22 24.54 3.35
CA ILE A 434 -17.16 23.79 2.10
C ILE A 434 -18.51 23.15 1.77
N THR A 435 -18.77 22.96 0.48
CA THR A 435 -20.09 22.51 0.00
C THR A 435 -20.17 21.00 -0.16
N ASN A 436 -19.01 20.34 -0.31
CA ASN A 436 -18.91 18.90 -0.46
C ASN A 436 -19.52 18.16 0.75
N ASN A 437 -20.31 17.13 0.49
CA ASN A 437 -20.94 16.34 1.53
C ASN A 437 -20.06 15.16 1.92
N PRO A 438 -20.04 14.78 3.21
CA PRO A 438 -19.30 13.61 3.62
C PRO A 438 -19.89 12.32 3.05
N PRO A 439 -19.04 11.32 2.79
CA PRO A 439 -19.51 9.99 2.43
C PRO A 439 -20.37 9.39 3.55
N VAL A 440 -21.32 8.55 3.18
CA VAL A 440 -22.21 7.85 4.10
C VAL A 440 -21.79 6.39 4.19
N VAL A 441 -21.33 5.94 5.36
CA VAL A 441 -20.93 4.55 5.61
C VAL A 441 -22.01 3.83 6.40
N THR A 442 -22.41 2.64 5.93
CA THR A 442 -23.39 1.81 6.62
C THR A 442 -22.82 1.33 7.97
N ALA A 443 -23.59 1.49 9.04
CA ALA A 443 -23.19 1.06 10.38
C ALA A 443 -23.04 -0.48 10.48
N MET A 444 -21.99 -0.92 11.16
CA MET A 444 -21.61 -2.34 11.29
C MET A 444 -21.96 -2.88 12.69
N ASN A 445 -23.26 -3.03 12.94
CA ASN A 445 -23.78 -3.35 14.28
C ASN A 445 -23.70 -4.84 14.66
N THR A 446 -23.37 -5.72 13.71
CA THR A 446 -23.30 -7.17 13.95
C THR A 446 -21.93 -7.54 14.50
N THR A 447 -21.84 -8.08 15.70
CA THR A 447 -20.59 -8.67 16.21
C THR A 447 -20.42 -10.08 15.64
N TYR A 448 -19.32 -10.33 14.93
CA TYR A 448 -18.99 -11.67 14.45
C TYR A 448 -18.06 -12.40 15.42
N THR A 449 -18.32 -13.68 15.68
CA THR A 449 -17.37 -14.55 16.37
C THR A 449 -16.71 -15.48 15.36
N ILE A 450 -15.38 -15.55 15.37
CA ILE A 450 -14.57 -16.36 14.45
C ILE A 450 -13.64 -17.31 15.21
N PRO A 451 -13.30 -18.49 14.68
CA PRO A 451 -12.33 -19.38 15.34
C PRO A 451 -10.92 -18.79 15.37
N LYS A 452 -10.08 -19.23 16.30
CA LYS A 452 -8.67 -18.80 16.33
C LYS A 452 -7.93 -19.28 15.08
N SER A 453 -6.85 -18.59 14.71
CA SER A 453 -6.00 -18.93 13.57
C SER A 453 -6.78 -19.09 12.24
N THR A 454 -7.84 -18.30 12.04
CA THR A 454 -8.71 -18.37 10.87
C THR A 454 -8.73 -17.03 10.15
N ALA A 455 -8.64 -17.06 8.82
CA ALA A 455 -8.73 -15.86 8.00
C ALA A 455 -10.17 -15.33 7.94
N PHE A 456 -10.31 -14.03 7.77
CA PHE A 456 -11.61 -13.39 7.62
C PHE A 456 -11.54 -12.22 6.63
N VAL A 457 -12.70 -11.81 6.13
CA VAL A 457 -12.83 -10.75 5.13
C VAL A 457 -13.91 -9.77 5.58
N LEU A 458 -13.59 -8.47 5.52
CA LEU A 458 -14.54 -7.41 5.84
C LEU A 458 -14.84 -6.60 4.58
N THR A 459 -16.09 -6.22 4.40
CA THR A 459 -16.55 -5.40 3.26
C THR A 459 -17.42 -4.27 3.78
N ALA A 460 -17.09 -3.04 3.39
CA ALA A 460 -17.88 -1.87 3.71
C ALA A 460 -18.95 -1.61 2.65
N SER A 461 -20.02 -0.93 3.05
CA SER A 461 -21.02 -0.36 2.13
C SER A 461 -21.06 1.14 2.39
N ALA A 462 -20.70 1.93 1.38
CA ALA A 462 -20.70 3.37 1.47
C ALA A 462 -21.15 4.02 0.16
N THR A 463 -21.73 5.20 0.26
CA THR A 463 -22.17 6.04 -0.87
C THR A 463 -21.69 7.45 -0.68
N ASP A 464 -21.43 8.15 -1.78
CA ASP A 464 -21.10 9.56 -1.77
C ASP A 464 -22.29 10.39 -2.27
N PRO A 465 -22.78 11.41 -1.54
CA PRO A 465 -23.91 12.23 -2.00
C PRO A 465 -23.61 13.08 -3.25
N ASP A 466 -22.34 13.44 -3.48
CA ASP A 466 -21.89 14.27 -4.59
C ASP A 466 -21.38 13.45 -5.79
N GLY A 467 -21.29 12.13 -5.63
CA GLY A 467 -20.88 11.18 -6.67
C GLY A 467 -19.36 11.05 -6.82
N ASP A 468 -18.60 11.48 -5.81
CA ASP A 468 -17.15 11.43 -5.80
C ASP A 468 -16.59 10.00 -5.62
N ALA A 469 -15.36 9.79 -6.12
CA ALA A 469 -14.73 8.48 -6.12
C ALA A 469 -14.22 8.09 -4.72
N LEU A 470 -14.82 7.05 -4.15
CA LEU A 470 -14.50 6.60 -2.80
C LEU A 470 -13.25 5.72 -2.72
N THR A 471 -12.48 5.91 -1.66
CA THR A 471 -11.42 4.98 -1.23
C THR A 471 -11.63 4.54 0.21
N TYR A 472 -11.16 3.34 0.52
CA TYR A 472 -11.38 2.63 1.78
C TYR A 472 -10.05 2.24 2.41
N CYS A 473 -9.89 2.57 3.67
CA CYS A 473 -8.77 2.13 4.50
C CYS A 473 -9.32 1.36 5.70
N TRP A 474 -9.04 0.07 5.76
CA TRP A 474 -9.43 -0.78 6.87
C TRP A 474 -8.26 -0.90 7.84
N GLU A 475 -8.47 -0.70 9.13
CA GLU A 475 -7.41 -0.68 10.15
C GLU A 475 -7.87 -1.36 11.43
N GLN A 476 -6.98 -2.06 12.12
CA GLN A 476 -7.29 -2.55 13.47
C GLN A 476 -7.04 -1.42 14.48
N VAL A 477 -8.05 -1.08 15.28
CA VAL A 477 -8.01 0.06 16.21
C VAL A 477 -7.93 -0.41 17.67
N ASN A 478 -7.22 -1.52 17.92
CA ASN A 478 -7.01 -2.02 19.28
C ASN A 478 -5.62 -1.62 19.77
N PRO A 479 -5.53 -0.77 20.82
CA PRO A 479 -4.25 -0.36 21.34
C PRO A 479 -3.50 -1.53 21.99
N SER A 480 -2.18 -1.47 21.89
CA SER A 480 -1.28 -2.33 22.63
C SER A 480 -1.30 -1.97 24.11
N LYS A 481 -1.29 -3.00 24.97
CA LYS A 481 -1.05 -2.87 26.42
C LYS A 481 0.17 -3.70 26.83
N LEU A 482 1.04 -3.99 25.88
CA LEU A 482 2.17 -4.90 26.03
C LEU A 482 3.42 -4.09 26.27
N ALA A 483 4.17 -4.40 27.33
CA ALA A 483 5.41 -3.70 27.69
C ALA A 483 6.43 -3.58 26.53
N ASN A 484 6.46 -4.55 25.61
CA ASN A 484 7.37 -4.58 24.45
C ASN A 484 6.61 -4.56 23.11
N GLY A 485 5.34 -4.17 23.13
CA GLY A 485 4.55 -4.07 21.90
C GLY A 485 4.24 -5.36 21.17
N VAL A 486 3.76 -5.18 19.93
CA VAL A 486 3.60 -6.25 18.96
C VAL A 486 4.83 -6.26 18.04
N THR A 487 5.51 -7.40 17.94
CA THR A 487 6.76 -7.57 17.19
C THR A 487 6.65 -8.76 16.23
N LYS A 488 7.64 -8.95 15.34
CA LYS A 488 7.66 -10.12 14.43
C LYS A 488 7.59 -11.46 15.17
N SER A 489 8.15 -11.55 16.38
CA SER A 489 8.19 -12.81 17.13
C SER A 489 6.84 -13.16 17.76
N ASN A 490 6.08 -12.17 18.21
CA ASN A 490 4.83 -12.40 18.95
C ASN A 490 3.55 -12.12 18.14
N ILE A 491 3.62 -11.50 16.96
CA ILE A 491 2.44 -11.14 16.16
C ILE A 491 1.52 -12.34 15.92
N GLY A 492 0.22 -12.12 16.15
CA GLY A 492 -0.83 -13.13 16.14
C GLY A 492 -1.01 -13.87 17.46
N ASN A 493 -0.05 -13.83 18.39
CA ASN A 493 -0.14 -14.52 19.68
C ASN A 493 -0.23 -13.56 20.87
N THR A 494 -0.74 -12.35 20.65
CA THR A 494 -0.83 -11.31 21.67
C THR A 494 -2.26 -11.18 22.22
N SER A 495 -2.38 -10.79 23.49
CA SER A 495 -3.67 -10.54 24.16
C SER A 495 -4.26 -9.15 23.86
N SER A 496 -3.43 -8.19 23.44
CA SER A 496 -3.80 -6.82 23.06
C SER A 496 -2.97 -6.34 21.85
N GLY A 497 -3.22 -5.12 21.37
CA GLY A 497 -2.53 -4.54 20.21
C GLY A 497 -3.02 -5.05 18.85
N ALA A 498 -2.68 -4.31 17.80
CA ALA A 498 -2.99 -4.70 16.43
C ALA A 498 -2.13 -5.86 15.96
N SER A 499 -2.73 -6.79 15.21
CA SER A 499 -2.05 -7.90 14.53
C SER A 499 -2.05 -7.75 13.02
N PHE A 500 -2.52 -6.61 12.51
CA PHE A 500 -2.57 -6.29 11.09
C PHE A 500 -2.09 -4.86 10.90
N ARG A 501 -1.05 -4.66 10.09
CA ARG A 501 -0.56 -3.32 9.75
C ARG A 501 -1.60 -2.51 8.99
N SER A 502 -1.44 -1.20 8.98
CA SER A 502 -2.19 -0.33 8.08
C SER A 502 -1.68 -0.48 6.64
N TRP A 503 -2.59 -0.31 5.69
CA TRP A 503 -2.28 -0.24 4.25
C TRP A 503 -2.96 0.99 3.67
N ALA A 504 -2.32 1.58 2.67
CA ALA A 504 -2.83 2.76 1.99
C ALA A 504 -4.28 2.55 1.48
N PRO A 505 -5.11 3.62 1.48
CA PRO A 505 -6.49 3.54 1.02
C PRO A 505 -6.59 3.02 -0.43
N THR A 506 -7.57 2.16 -0.70
CA THR A 506 -7.81 1.61 -2.04
C THR A 506 -9.25 1.83 -2.50
N ALA A 507 -9.53 1.75 -3.80
CA ALA A 507 -10.92 1.76 -4.31
C ALA A 507 -11.76 0.53 -3.88
N SER A 508 -11.14 -0.54 -3.36
CA SER A 508 -11.86 -1.74 -2.92
C SER A 508 -12.48 -1.52 -1.53
N PRO A 509 -13.80 -1.72 -1.35
CA PRO A 509 -14.42 -1.71 -0.03
C PRO A 509 -14.09 -2.94 0.81
N THR A 510 -13.46 -3.95 0.21
CA THR A 510 -13.16 -5.25 0.82
C THR A 510 -11.69 -5.37 1.19
N ARG A 511 -11.41 -5.77 2.43
CA ARG A 511 -10.06 -6.16 2.91
C ARG A 511 -10.08 -7.57 3.49
N TYR A 512 -9.08 -8.36 3.11
CA TYR A 512 -8.78 -9.68 3.66
C TYR A 512 -7.79 -9.58 4.83
N PHE A 513 -7.99 -10.40 5.85
CA PHE A 513 -7.18 -10.45 7.07
C PHE A 513 -6.70 -11.88 7.36
N PRO A 514 -5.40 -12.18 7.18
CA PRO A 514 -4.36 -11.35 6.54
C PRO A 514 -4.63 -11.18 5.03
N LYS A 515 -3.74 -10.47 4.31
CA LYS A 515 -3.73 -10.33 2.85
C LYS A 515 -4.11 -11.64 2.17
N LEU A 516 -4.97 -11.55 1.15
CA LEU A 516 -5.45 -12.72 0.43
C LEU A 516 -4.30 -13.58 -0.10
N ALA A 517 -3.22 -12.97 -0.62
CA ALA A 517 -2.03 -13.67 -1.08
C ALA A 517 -1.38 -14.55 0.00
N THR A 518 -1.37 -14.12 1.27
CA THR A 518 -0.89 -14.94 2.41
C THR A 518 -1.79 -16.17 2.60
N VAL A 519 -3.11 -15.97 2.56
CA VAL A 519 -4.09 -17.06 2.72
C VAL A 519 -4.04 -18.05 1.56
N LEU A 520 -3.88 -17.57 0.32
CA LEU A 520 -3.67 -18.41 -0.86
C LEU A 520 -2.35 -19.18 -0.76
N GLY A 521 -1.32 -18.60 -0.17
CA GLY A 521 -0.06 -19.27 0.19
C GLY A 521 -0.19 -20.36 1.25
N GLY A 522 -1.38 -20.52 1.85
CA GLY A 522 -1.67 -21.59 2.82
C GLY A 522 -1.33 -21.25 4.26
N THR A 523 -1.06 -19.98 4.59
CA THR A 523 -0.80 -19.52 5.96
C THR A 523 -1.75 -18.39 6.36
N VAL A 524 -1.87 -18.14 7.66
CA VAL A 524 -2.64 -17.01 8.22
C VAL A 524 -1.76 -16.06 9.01
N LYS A 525 -0.44 -16.12 8.78
CA LYS A 525 0.58 -15.28 9.42
C LYS A 525 1.69 -14.98 8.41
N ASN A 526 2.00 -13.70 8.27
CA ASN A 526 3.13 -13.17 7.51
C ASN A 526 3.85 -12.12 8.35
N THR A 527 5.07 -12.44 8.79
CA THR A 527 5.90 -11.54 9.60
C THR A 527 6.60 -10.45 8.79
N THR A 528 6.69 -10.61 7.46
CA THR A 528 7.20 -9.57 6.56
C THR A 528 6.15 -8.48 6.36
N ASP A 529 4.89 -8.88 6.17
CA ASP A 529 3.77 -7.94 6.06
C ASP A 529 3.25 -7.47 7.44
N PHE A 530 3.73 -7.97 8.57
CA PHE A 530 3.13 -7.71 9.89
C PHE A 530 1.61 -7.94 9.95
N GLU A 531 1.19 -9.10 9.46
CA GLU A 531 -0.21 -9.52 9.51
C GLU A 531 -0.35 -10.96 10.03
N ALA A 532 -1.20 -11.17 11.03
CA ALA A 532 -1.50 -12.50 11.52
C ALA A 532 -2.91 -12.62 12.12
N ALA A 533 -3.62 -13.69 11.76
CA ALA A 533 -4.82 -14.10 12.47
C ALA A 533 -4.46 -14.49 13.91
N SER A 534 -5.30 -14.07 14.87
CA SER A 534 -5.03 -14.29 16.29
C SER A 534 -5.11 -15.77 16.66
N THR A 535 -4.10 -16.28 17.34
CA THR A 535 -4.05 -17.62 17.95
C THR A 535 -4.64 -17.63 19.36
N VAL A 536 -4.94 -16.45 19.92
CA VAL A 536 -5.50 -16.24 21.26
C VAL A 536 -6.92 -15.71 21.14
N ALA A 537 -7.80 -16.15 22.04
CA ALA A 537 -9.17 -15.63 22.12
C ALA A 537 -9.15 -14.18 22.64
N ARG A 538 -9.78 -13.27 21.91
CA ARG A 538 -9.83 -11.83 22.23
C ARG A 538 -10.85 -11.11 21.38
N THR A 539 -11.33 -9.97 21.86
CA THR A 539 -12.11 -9.04 21.05
C THR A 539 -11.20 -8.11 20.28
N THR A 540 -11.51 -7.90 19.02
CA THR A 540 -10.80 -7.00 18.10
C THR A 540 -11.78 -6.08 17.41
N ASN A 541 -11.34 -4.87 17.07
CA ASN A 541 -12.14 -3.84 16.42
C ASN A 541 -11.41 -3.39 15.16
N PHE A 542 -12.12 -3.42 14.04
CA PHE A 542 -11.62 -3.00 12.74
C PHE A 542 -12.42 -1.80 12.26
N ARG A 543 -11.76 -0.67 12.05
CA ARG A 543 -12.39 0.52 11.50
C ARG A 543 -12.16 0.56 10.00
N VAL A 544 -13.18 0.95 9.24
CA VAL A 544 -13.04 1.41 7.86
C VAL A 544 -13.16 2.93 7.84
N THR A 545 -12.16 3.61 7.28
CA THR A 545 -12.22 5.03 6.94
C THR A 545 -12.45 5.15 5.44
N VAL A 546 -13.54 5.82 5.08
CA VAL A 546 -13.96 6.09 3.70
C VAL A 546 -13.66 7.55 3.39
N ARG A 547 -12.97 7.80 2.28
CA ARG A 547 -12.59 9.13 1.78
C ARG A 547 -13.21 9.36 0.42
N ASP A 548 -13.77 10.53 0.18
CA ASP A 548 -14.30 10.93 -1.14
C ASP A 548 -13.23 11.50 -2.09
N ASN A 549 -12.05 11.82 -1.55
CA ASN A 549 -10.91 12.37 -2.28
C ASN A 549 -11.21 13.66 -3.06
N LYS A 550 -12.18 14.47 -2.63
CA LYS A 550 -12.47 15.74 -3.31
C LYS A 550 -11.25 16.68 -3.23
N PRO A 551 -10.74 17.19 -4.36
CA PRO A 551 -9.51 17.99 -4.38
C PRO A 551 -9.72 19.38 -3.77
N GLY A 552 -8.60 20.09 -3.54
CA GLY A 552 -8.64 21.53 -3.30
C GLY A 552 -9.21 21.91 -1.93
N GLY A 553 -8.96 21.07 -0.92
CA GLY A 553 -9.44 21.31 0.44
C GLY A 553 -10.92 21.02 0.66
N GLN A 554 -11.53 20.20 -0.19
CA GLN A 554 -12.95 19.85 -0.09
C GLN A 554 -13.16 18.42 0.41
N ALA A 555 -12.10 17.64 0.61
CA ALA A 555 -12.19 16.22 0.93
C ALA A 555 -13.08 16.00 2.16
N GLN A 556 -13.78 14.88 2.24
CA GLN A 556 -14.48 14.50 3.46
C GLN A 556 -14.22 13.03 3.77
N THR A 557 -14.32 12.72 5.05
CA THR A 557 -14.15 11.36 5.55
C THR A 557 -15.31 10.91 6.41
N ALA A 558 -15.59 9.61 6.37
CA ALA A 558 -16.52 8.96 7.29
C ALA A 558 -16.01 7.58 7.66
N TYR A 559 -16.50 7.03 8.77
CA TYR A 559 -16.04 5.73 9.23
C TYR A 559 -17.14 4.86 9.84
N ALA A 560 -16.87 3.57 9.87
CA ALA A 560 -17.61 2.59 10.65
C ALA A 560 -16.64 1.61 11.32
N THR A 561 -17.04 1.04 12.45
CA THR A 561 -16.23 0.05 13.19
C THR A 561 -16.95 -1.28 13.26
N GLN A 562 -16.27 -2.35 12.86
CA GLN A 562 -16.70 -3.73 12.95
C GLN A 562 -16.00 -4.44 14.12
N THR A 563 -16.79 -5.02 15.03
CA THR A 563 -16.26 -5.85 16.13
C THR A 563 -16.17 -7.31 15.71
N ILE A 564 -14.99 -7.91 15.92
CA ILE A 564 -14.70 -9.32 15.69
C ILE A 564 -14.22 -9.95 16.99
N VAL A 565 -14.94 -10.98 17.47
CA VAL A 565 -14.55 -11.79 18.62
C VAL A 565 -13.82 -13.03 18.12
N VAL A 566 -12.53 -13.15 18.44
CA VAL A 566 -11.79 -14.38 18.21
C VAL A 566 -12.12 -15.34 19.34
N GLY A 567 -12.80 -16.43 19.02
CA GLY A 567 -13.20 -17.47 19.95
C GLY A 567 -12.13 -18.53 20.19
N SER A 568 -12.44 -19.50 21.05
CA SER A 568 -11.51 -20.57 21.48
C SER A 568 -11.47 -21.78 20.55
N ALA A 569 -12.42 -21.88 19.59
CA ALA A 569 -12.48 -22.99 18.64
C ALA A 569 -11.18 -23.10 17.85
N ALA A 570 -10.82 -24.34 17.48
CA ALA A 570 -9.68 -24.60 16.61
C ALA A 570 -9.87 -23.95 15.22
N ALA A 571 -8.78 -23.83 14.47
CA ALA A 571 -8.80 -23.22 13.14
C ALA A 571 -9.83 -23.88 12.22
N PHE A 572 -10.53 -23.06 11.45
CA PHE A 572 -11.36 -23.52 10.34
C PHE A 572 -10.45 -23.68 9.11
N THR A 573 -10.36 -24.89 8.55
CA THR A 573 -9.40 -25.21 7.47
C THR A 573 -10.04 -26.02 6.35
N VAL A 574 -9.60 -25.82 5.11
CA VAL A 574 -9.94 -26.72 3.99
C VAL A 574 -8.88 -27.81 3.90
N ASN A 575 -9.33 -29.07 3.82
CA ASN A 575 -8.46 -30.24 3.88
C ASN A 575 -8.21 -30.86 2.49
N THR A 576 -9.11 -30.62 1.53
CA THR A 576 -9.01 -31.13 0.16
C THR A 576 -7.83 -30.54 -0.59
N THR A 577 -6.98 -31.41 -1.14
CA THR A 577 -5.79 -31.06 -1.95
C THR A 577 -5.82 -31.64 -3.36
N SER A 578 -6.76 -32.53 -3.66
CA SER A 578 -6.93 -33.14 -4.98
C SER A 578 -8.41 -33.30 -5.33
N LEU A 579 -8.71 -33.15 -6.62
CA LEU A 579 -10.05 -33.23 -7.18
C LEU A 579 -10.03 -34.03 -8.49
N THR A 580 -11.16 -34.61 -8.86
CA THR A 580 -11.35 -35.27 -10.16
C THR A 580 -12.29 -34.42 -11.02
N PRO A 581 -11.91 -34.04 -12.25
CA PRO A 581 -12.76 -33.25 -13.12
C PRO A 581 -13.93 -34.08 -13.69
N ASN A 582 -14.99 -33.39 -14.12
CA ASN A 582 -16.18 -33.95 -14.75
C ASN A 582 -16.98 -34.95 -13.88
N VAL A 583 -16.79 -34.91 -12.56
CA VAL A 583 -17.50 -35.75 -11.60
C VAL A 583 -17.78 -34.97 -10.32
N ASN A 584 -18.69 -35.51 -9.50
CA ASN A 584 -18.86 -35.02 -8.14
C ASN A 584 -17.66 -35.46 -7.29
N SER A 585 -16.85 -34.49 -6.87
CA SER A 585 -15.74 -34.71 -5.94
C SER A 585 -16.16 -34.32 -4.51
N THR A 586 -15.65 -35.04 -3.52
CA THR A 586 -15.88 -34.72 -2.11
C THR A 586 -14.88 -33.68 -1.63
N ILE A 587 -15.39 -32.51 -1.25
CA ILE A 587 -14.62 -31.46 -0.60
C ILE A 587 -14.79 -31.60 0.91
N THR A 588 -13.70 -31.52 1.67
CA THR A 588 -13.69 -31.66 3.14
C THR A 588 -13.02 -30.47 3.81
N TRP A 589 -13.53 -30.12 4.99
CA TRP A 589 -13.01 -29.02 5.82
C TRP A 589 -13.19 -29.34 7.31
N THR A 590 -12.43 -28.63 8.14
CA THR A 590 -12.50 -28.75 9.59
C THR A 590 -13.54 -27.76 10.13
N VAL A 591 -14.68 -28.26 10.61
CA VAL A 591 -15.79 -27.43 11.11
C VAL A 591 -15.45 -26.69 12.41
N SER A 592 -14.67 -27.31 13.29
CA SER A 592 -14.26 -26.75 14.59
C SER A 592 -15.41 -26.25 15.47
N GLY A 593 -16.57 -26.93 15.44
CA GLY A 593 -17.74 -26.58 16.26
C GLY A 593 -18.44 -25.29 15.85
N THR A 594 -18.12 -24.72 14.69
CA THR A 594 -18.66 -23.43 14.23
C THR A 594 -20.15 -23.43 13.87
N THR A 595 -20.80 -24.59 13.82
CA THR A 595 -22.25 -24.70 13.67
C THR A 595 -23.01 -24.25 14.92
N ALA A 596 -22.40 -24.36 16.09
CA ALA A 596 -23.02 -23.98 17.36
C ALA A 596 -22.74 -22.52 17.73
N SER A 597 -23.49 -22.02 18.71
CA SER A 597 -23.18 -20.76 19.39
C SER A 597 -21.75 -20.79 19.96
N PRO A 598 -20.98 -19.69 19.88
CA PRO A 598 -21.36 -18.34 19.42
C PRO A 598 -21.18 -18.08 17.90
N TYR A 599 -20.71 -19.05 17.12
CA TYR A 599 -20.36 -18.84 15.71
C TYR A 599 -21.58 -18.90 14.78
N ASN A 600 -22.55 -19.78 15.08
CA ASN A 600 -23.85 -19.91 14.42
C ASN A 600 -23.81 -20.11 12.89
N VAL A 601 -22.80 -20.82 12.37
CA VAL A 601 -22.61 -21.05 10.93
C VAL A 601 -23.26 -22.37 10.50
N ALA A 602 -24.54 -22.32 10.13
CA ALA A 602 -25.29 -23.49 9.69
C ALA A 602 -24.86 -24.00 8.30
N ASN A 603 -24.48 -23.09 7.40
CA ASN A 603 -24.09 -23.42 6.02
C ASN A 603 -22.80 -22.71 5.62
N VAL A 604 -22.13 -23.26 4.62
CA VAL A 604 -20.94 -22.70 3.98
C VAL A 604 -21.14 -22.62 2.47
N LYS A 605 -20.41 -21.69 1.84
CA LYS A 605 -20.27 -21.58 0.38
C LYS A 605 -18.94 -22.20 -0.04
N ILE A 606 -18.94 -22.86 -1.20
CA ILE A 606 -17.73 -23.41 -1.82
C ILE A 606 -17.54 -22.77 -3.19
N ASP A 607 -16.40 -22.10 -3.38
CA ASP A 607 -15.98 -21.48 -4.63
C ASP A 607 -14.48 -21.68 -4.89
N TYR A 608 -14.03 -21.38 -6.09
CA TYR A 608 -12.62 -21.50 -6.47
C TYR A 608 -12.12 -20.31 -7.29
N THR A 609 -10.80 -20.14 -7.34
CA THR A 609 -10.12 -19.19 -8.22
C THR A 609 -8.94 -19.86 -8.94
N GLU A 610 -8.69 -19.41 -10.17
CA GLU A 610 -7.53 -19.77 -11.01
C GLU A 610 -6.52 -18.61 -11.13
N ASP A 611 -6.89 -17.41 -10.67
CA ASP A 611 -6.22 -16.13 -10.95
C ASP A 611 -5.85 -15.38 -9.66
N MET A 612 -5.43 -16.13 -8.64
CA MET A 612 -5.02 -15.57 -7.34
C MET A 612 -6.11 -14.74 -6.65
N GLY A 613 -7.37 -15.08 -6.87
CA GLY A 613 -8.53 -14.50 -6.21
C GLY A 613 -9.05 -13.22 -6.85
N VAL A 614 -8.63 -12.88 -8.06
CA VAL A 614 -9.20 -11.79 -8.86
C VAL A 614 -10.64 -12.14 -9.25
N THR A 615 -10.89 -13.38 -9.67
CA THR A 615 -12.23 -13.91 -9.93
C THR A 615 -12.48 -15.17 -9.11
N TRP A 616 -13.73 -15.34 -8.64
CA TRP A 616 -14.19 -16.50 -7.90
C TRP A 616 -15.39 -17.13 -8.60
N THR A 617 -15.32 -18.44 -8.84
CA THR A 617 -16.38 -19.23 -9.48
C THR A 617 -17.01 -20.19 -8.48
N ASP A 618 -18.33 -20.17 -8.39
CA ASP A 618 -19.10 -20.96 -7.43
C ASP A 618 -19.16 -22.44 -7.84
N LEU A 619 -18.87 -23.33 -6.89
CA LEU A 619 -19.11 -24.77 -7.01
C LEU A 619 -20.38 -25.17 -6.26
N ALA A 620 -20.62 -24.55 -5.10
CA ALA A 620 -21.84 -24.69 -4.34
C ALA A 620 -22.15 -23.42 -3.55
N ALA A 621 -23.31 -22.81 -3.82
CA ALA A 621 -23.72 -21.55 -3.18
C ALA A 621 -24.04 -21.70 -1.69
N SER A 622 -24.54 -22.88 -1.25
CA SER A 622 -24.85 -23.19 0.14
C SER A 622 -24.89 -24.70 0.37
N VAL A 623 -24.07 -25.19 1.29
CA VAL A 623 -24.09 -26.58 1.79
C VAL A 623 -24.02 -26.60 3.32
N PRO A 624 -24.57 -27.62 4.00
CA PRO A 624 -24.48 -27.74 5.44
C PRO A 624 -23.03 -27.71 5.94
N ASN A 625 -22.76 -26.98 7.03
CA ASN A 625 -21.44 -26.90 7.64
C ASN A 625 -21.12 -28.15 8.49
N ASN A 626 -21.11 -29.34 7.87
CA ASN A 626 -20.89 -30.63 8.54
C ASN A 626 -19.52 -31.25 8.25
N GLY A 627 -18.63 -30.54 7.55
CA GLY A 627 -17.24 -30.94 7.29
C GLY A 627 -17.01 -31.60 5.94
N SER A 628 -18.06 -31.86 5.16
CA SER A 628 -17.92 -32.38 3.80
C SER A 628 -19.08 -32.04 2.89
N ALA A 629 -18.80 -31.84 1.59
CA ALA A 629 -19.84 -31.73 0.57
C ALA A 629 -19.38 -32.38 -0.74
N SER A 630 -20.31 -33.01 -1.43
CA SER A 630 -20.10 -33.52 -2.78
C SER A 630 -20.48 -32.44 -3.78
N VAL A 631 -19.52 -31.97 -4.59
CA VAL A 631 -19.74 -30.90 -5.58
C VAL A 631 -19.22 -31.31 -6.94
N PHE A 632 -19.92 -30.89 -7.99
CA PHE A 632 -19.50 -31.16 -9.37
C PHE A 632 -18.28 -30.31 -9.72
N ILE A 633 -17.22 -30.95 -10.20
CA ILE A 633 -16.01 -30.26 -10.67
C ILE A 633 -16.05 -30.18 -12.20
N PRO A 634 -16.06 -28.98 -12.81
CA PRO A 634 -16.12 -28.84 -14.26
C PRO A 634 -14.95 -29.51 -14.99
N ALA A 635 -15.22 -30.07 -16.18
CA ALA A 635 -14.19 -30.64 -17.05
C ALA A 635 -13.12 -29.60 -17.49
N SER A 636 -13.49 -28.32 -17.54
CA SER A 636 -12.59 -27.20 -17.87
C SER A 636 -11.45 -26.99 -16.87
N LEU A 637 -11.53 -27.61 -15.70
CA LEU A 637 -10.49 -27.57 -14.67
C LEU A 637 -9.48 -28.71 -14.78
N ALA A 638 -9.68 -29.67 -15.68
CA ALA A 638 -8.79 -30.82 -15.82
C ALA A 638 -7.32 -30.40 -16.00
N GLY A 639 -6.43 -30.98 -15.20
CA GLY A 639 -4.98 -30.71 -15.22
C GLY A 639 -4.56 -29.36 -14.62
N LYS A 640 -5.49 -28.57 -14.07
CA LYS A 640 -5.19 -27.27 -13.46
C LYS A 640 -4.94 -27.37 -11.95
N THR A 641 -4.24 -26.37 -11.44
CA THR A 641 -4.17 -26.11 -10.00
C THR A 641 -5.07 -24.92 -9.68
N ILE A 642 -5.97 -25.12 -8.72
CA ILE A 642 -6.95 -24.10 -8.29
C ILE A 642 -6.78 -23.81 -6.80
N TYR A 643 -7.34 -22.70 -6.33
CA TYR A 643 -7.50 -22.43 -4.91
C TYR A 643 -8.96 -22.61 -4.51
N LEU A 644 -9.25 -23.65 -3.72
CA LEU A 644 -10.58 -23.93 -3.19
C LEU A 644 -10.80 -23.12 -1.93
N ARG A 645 -11.90 -22.36 -1.89
CA ARG A 645 -12.32 -21.61 -0.71
C ARG A 645 -13.63 -22.17 -0.17
N VAL A 646 -13.67 -22.31 1.16
CA VAL A 646 -14.89 -22.58 1.91
C VAL A 646 -15.14 -21.36 2.80
N SER A 647 -16.26 -20.68 2.56
CA SER A 647 -16.64 -19.44 3.26
C SER A 647 -17.84 -19.68 4.16
N ALA A 648 -17.80 -19.17 5.39
CA ALA A 648 -18.96 -19.20 6.27
C ALA A 648 -20.10 -18.33 5.71
N LEU A 649 -21.34 -18.84 5.72
CA LEU A 649 -22.51 -18.03 5.40
C LEU A 649 -23.08 -17.41 6.68
N GLY A 650 -23.36 -16.10 6.65
CA GLY A 650 -23.81 -15.33 7.82
C GLY A 650 -22.70 -14.95 8.80
N ASN A 651 -21.43 -15.20 8.45
CA ASN A 651 -20.25 -14.83 9.22
C ASN A 651 -19.13 -14.40 8.25
N VAL A 652 -17.98 -13.92 8.75
CA VAL A 652 -16.92 -13.27 7.95
C VAL A 652 -15.69 -14.15 7.72
N PHE A 653 -15.60 -15.30 8.39
CA PHE A 653 -14.43 -16.17 8.30
C PHE A 653 -14.51 -17.12 7.10
N TYR A 654 -13.34 -17.49 6.59
CA TYR A 654 -13.19 -18.41 5.47
C TYR A 654 -11.86 -19.16 5.56
N ALA A 655 -11.73 -20.23 4.76
CA ALA A 655 -10.47 -20.94 4.60
C ALA A 655 -10.21 -21.25 3.14
N VAL A 656 -8.94 -21.31 2.75
CA VAL A 656 -8.51 -21.64 1.39
C VAL A 656 -7.48 -22.76 1.43
N LYS A 657 -7.52 -23.63 0.41
CA LYS A 657 -6.48 -24.61 0.14
C LYS A 657 -6.24 -24.72 -1.36
N GLN A 658 -4.97 -24.79 -1.75
CA GLN A 658 -4.61 -25.14 -3.11
C GLN A 658 -4.96 -26.61 -3.37
N ALA A 659 -5.63 -26.89 -4.49
CA ALA A 659 -6.00 -28.23 -4.91
C ALA A 659 -5.60 -28.49 -6.36
N SER A 660 -5.04 -29.68 -6.62
CA SER A 660 -4.73 -30.15 -7.97
C SER A 660 -5.92 -30.90 -8.55
N VAL A 661 -6.35 -30.53 -9.75
CA VAL A 661 -7.41 -31.22 -10.47
C VAL A 661 -6.76 -32.22 -11.42
N ALA A 662 -7.10 -33.50 -11.29
CA ALA A 662 -6.54 -34.55 -12.13
C ALA A 662 -6.73 -34.22 -13.62
N SER A 663 -5.80 -34.65 -14.48
CA SER A 663 -6.00 -34.61 -15.92
C SER A 663 -7.09 -35.60 -16.32
N LEU A 664 -7.86 -35.29 -17.36
CA LEU A 664 -8.69 -36.29 -18.01
C LEU A 664 -7.74 -37.29 -18.68
N LEU A 665 -7.88 -38.58 -18.35
CA LEU A 665 -7.12 -39.63 -19.03
C LEU A 665 -7.50 -39.62 -20.52
N ALA A 666 -6.50 -39.43 -21.38
CA ALA A 666 -6.68 -39.63 -22.81
C ALA A 666 -6.77 -41.13 -23.10
N VAL A 667 -7.69 -41.53 -23.98
CA VAL A 667 -7.85 -42.93 -24.45
C VAL A 667 -6.54 -43.49 -25.04
N SER A 668 -5.57 -42.63 -25.39
CA SER A 668 -4.26 -43.02 -25.91
C SER A 668 -3.29 -43.62 -24.88
N GLU A 669 -3.48 -43.42 -23.57
CA GLU A 669 -2.59 -44.00 -22.55
C GLU A 669 -2.93 -45.46 -22.20
N ALA A 670 -4.17 -45.89 -22.49
CA ALA A 670 -4.52 -47.32 -22.53
C ALA A 670 -4.02 -48.02 -23.81
N GLY A 671 -3.48 -47.25 -24.79
CA GLY A 671 -3.05 -47.74 -26.10
C GLY A 671 -1.56 -48.08 -26.23
N ASN A 672 -0.75 -47.91 -25.18
CA ASN A 672 0.69 -48.20 -25.21
C ASN A 672 1.05 -49.64 -24.81
N VAL A 673 0.13 -50.58 -25.01
CA VAL A 673 0.49 -51.99 -25.14
C VAL A 673 1.08 -52.16 -26.54
N LYS A 674 2.34 -52.62 -26.64
CA LYS A 674 2.94 -52.99 -27.94
C LYS A 674 2.11 -54.14 -28.53
N SER A 675 1.08 -53.81 -29.30
CA SER A 675 0.20 -54.82 -29.91
C SER A 675 1.03 -55.85 -30.67
N VAL A 676 0.74 -57.12 -30.42
CA VAL A 676 1.39 -58.25 -31.09
C VAL A 676 1.06 -58.16 -32.59
N LYS A 677 2.10 -58.14 -33.43
CA LYS A 677 1.94 -58.05 -34.89
C LYS A 677 2.38 -59.35 -35.54
N ILE A 678 1.63 -59.81 -36.55
CA ILE A 678 1.95 -61.01 -37.34
C ILE A 678 2.17 -60.68 -38.82
N TYR A 679 3.20 -61.24 -39.45
CA TYR A 679 3.51 -61.03 -40.88
C TYR A 679 4.41 -62.13 -41.47
N PRO A 680 4.39 -62.36 -42.79
CA PRO A 680 3.44 -61.80 -43.75
C PRO A 680 2.03 -62.36 -43.54
N ASN A 681 1.01 -61.59 -43.88
CA ASN A 681 -0.37 -62.05 -43.93
C ASN A 681 -0.99 -61.48 -45.21
N PRO A 682 -1.24 -62.29 -46.25
CA PRO A 682 -1.22 -63.75 -46.25
C PRO A 682 0.19 -64.39 -46.19
N VAL A 683 0.29 -65.58 -45.61
CA VAL A 683 1.55 -66.33 -45.35
C VAL A 683 1.67 -67.57 -46.23
N GLU A 684 2.89 -67.91 -46.65
CA GLU A 684 3.21 -69.20 -47.27
C GLU A 684 3.68 -70.19 -46.20
N ASP A 685 4.93 -70.13 -45.74
CA ASP A 685 5.45 -71.17 -44.84
C ASP A 685 5.72 -70.71 -43.41
N VAL A 686 6.10 -69.45 -43.21
CA VAL A 686 6.54 -68.94 -41.90
C VAL A 686 5.85 -67.63 -41.55
N LEU A 687 5.17 -67.62 -40.41
CA LEU A 687 4.53 -66.45 -39.82
C LEU A 687 5.44 -65.87 -38.72
N ASN A 688 5.91 -64.64 -38.90
CA ASN A 688 6.69 -63.91 -37.91
C ASN A 688 5.74 -63.20 -36.94
N VAL A 689 6.10 -63.20 -35.66
CA VAL A 689 5.34 -62.60 -34.56
C VAL A 689 6.25 -61.62 -33.81
N MET A 690 5.88 -60.35 -33.81
CA MET A 690 6.60 -59.27 -33.11
C MET A 690 5.92 -58.89 -31.79
N ASN A 691 6.70 -58.29 -30.90
CA ASN A 691 6.27 -57.79 -29.59
C ASN A 691 5.79 -58.89 -28.63
N VAL A 692 6.40 -60.07 -28.69
CA VAL A 692 6.14 -61.20 -27.78
C VAL A 692 7.32 -61.46 -26.86
N SER A 693 7.06 -61.95 -25.65
CA SER A 693 8.08 -62.39 -24.69
C SER A 693 8.71 -63.72 -25.10
N ALA A 694 9.88 -64.04 -24.56
CA ALA A 694 10.62 -65.27 -24.84
C ALA A 694 9.82 -66.56 -24.50
N ASN A 695 8.82 -66.46 -23.60
CA ASN A 695 8.00 -67.59 -23.17
C ASN A 695 6.59 -67.57 -23.78
N ALA A 696 6.35 -66.75 -24.81
CA ALA A 696 5.04 -66.67 -25.44
C ALA A 696 4.67 -67.97 -26.15
N SER A 697 3.40 -68.35 -26.06
CA SER A 697 2.84 -69.52 -26.74
C SER A 697 1.72 -69.12 -27.69
N TYR A 698 1.41 -69.99 -28.65
CA TYR A 698 0.37 -69.78 -29.64
C TYR A 698 -0.56 -70.98 -29.78
N GLU A 699 -1.79 -70.71 -30.21
CA GLU A 699 -2.81 -71.67 -30.61
C GLU A 699 -3.45 -71.18 -31.92
N ILE A 700 -3.46 -72.02 -32.95
CA ILE A 700 -4.06 -71.71 -34.26
C ILE A 700 -5.35 -72.51 -34.41
N PHE A 701 -6.42 -71.82 -34.77
CA PHE A 701 -7.74 -72.39 -35.03
C PHE A 701 -8.12 -72.21 -36.50
N ASN A 702 -8.75 -73.22 -37.09
CA ASN A 702 -9.37 -73.09 -38.41
C ASN A 702 -10.69 -72.29 -38.34
N ALA A 703 -11.30 -71.96 -39.47
CA ALA A 703 -12.55 -71.18 -39.50
C ALA A 703 -13.72 -71.79 -38.70
N PRO A 704 -13.90 -73.12 -38.63
CA PRO A 704 -14.84 -73.76 -37.71
C PRO A 704 -14.49 -73.68 -36.20
N GLY A 705 -13.33 -73.17 -35.83
CA GLY A 705 -12.89 -73.05 -34.42
C GLY A 705 -12.19 -74.29 -33.86
N GLN A 706 -11.75 -75.23 -34.71
CA GLN A 706 -10.96 -76.39 -34.29
C GLN A 706 -9.49 -76.01 -34.17
N LEU A 707 -8.83 -76.44 -33.08
CA LEU A 707 -7.39 -76.26 -32.87
C LEU A 707 -6.62 -77.12 -33.90
N VAL A 708 -5.79 -76.48 -34.71
CA VAL A 708 -5.00 -77.14 -35.78
C VAL A 708 -3.49 -77.11 -35.53
N ALA A 709 -3.00 -76.19 -34.71
CA ALA A 709 -1.60 -76.14 -34.30
C ALA A 709 -1.44 -75.39 -32.98
N SER A 710 -0.45 -75.74 -32.18
CA SER A 710 -0.09 -75.00 -30.96
C SER A 710 1.39 -75.20 -30.63
N GLY A 711 2.01 -74.23 -29.95
CA GLY A 711 3.40 -74.35 -29.52
C GLY A 711 3.94 -73.10 -28.85
N ASN A 712 5.26 -73.09 -28.60
CA ASN A 712 5.97 -71.92 -28.11
C ASN A 712 6.53 -71.11 -29.29
N ILE A 713 6.54 -69.78 -29.16
CA ILE A 713 6.93 -68.86 -30.22
C ILE A 713 8.46 -68.64 -30.26
N GLY A 714 9.14 -68.76 -29.12
CA GLY A 714 10.61 -68.75 -29.00
C GLY A 714 11.29 -67.54 -29.66
N GLU A 715 11.72 -67.69 -30.92
CA GLU A 715 12.41 -66.68 -31.72
C GLU A 715 11.47 -65.78 -32.56
N GLY A 716 10.16 -65.77 -32.26
CA GLY A 716 9.21 -64.92 -33.00
C GLY A 716 8.80 -65.47 -34.35
N LYS A 717 8.93 -66.79 -34.59
CA LYS A 717 8.60 -67.45 -35.87
C LYS A 717 7.74 -68.68 -35.64
N ILE A 718 6.71 -68.85 -36.46
CA ILE A 718 5.78 -69.97 -36.42
C ILE A 718 5.74 -70.61 -37.82
N ASN A 719 6.05 -71.90 -37.90
CA ASN A 719 5.95 -72.65 -39.14
C ASN A 719 4.48 -73.08 -39.37
N VAL A 720 3.92 -72.68 -40.50
CA VAL A 720 2.54 -72.93 -40.91
C VAL A 720 2.46 -73.64 -42.27
N SER A 721 3.57 -74.19 -42.77
CA SER A 721 3.63 -74.87 -44.08
C SER A 721 2.73 -76.11 -44.16
N THR A 722 2.45 -76.74 -43.01
CA THR A 722 1.58 -77.91 -42.90
C THR A 722 0.08 -77.58 -42.91
N LEU A 723 -0.28 -76.29 -42.81
CA LEU A 723 -1.67 -75.84 -42.88
C LEU A 723 -2.14 -75.81 -44.35
N VAL A 724 -3.35 -76.28 -44.59
CA VAL A 724 -4.01 -76.15 -45.89
C VAL A 724 -4.35 -74.69 -46.19
N LYS A 725 -4.54 -74.35 -47.47
CA LYS A 725 -4.92 -72.99 -47.88
C LYS A 725 -6.25 -72.59 -47.24
N GLY A 726 -6.30 -71.44 -46.57
CA GLY A 726 -7.51 -71.04 -45.85
C GLY A 726 -7.33 -69.90 -44.86
N VAL A 727 -8.41 -69.58 -44.15
CA VAL A 727 -8.44 -68.57 -43.09
C VAL A 727 -8.25 -69.23 -41.73
N TYR A 728 -7.35 -68.68 -40.94
CA TYR A 728 -7.01 -69.16 -39.61
C TYR A 728 -7.05 -68.01 -38.60
N PHE A 729 -7.28 -68.35 -37.33
CA PHE A 729 -7.19 -67.45 -36.20
C PHE A 729 -6.08 -67.92 -35.27
N ILE A 730 -5.09 -67.07 -35.03
CA ILE A 730 -4.02 -67.35 -34.08
C ILE A 730 -4.27 -66.58 -32.78
N THR A 731 -4.25 -67.29 -31.66
CA THR A 731 -4.28 -66.73 -30.31
C THR A 731 -2.89 -66.84 -29.70
N ILE A 732 -2.34 -65.71 -29.27
CA ILE A 732 -1.00 -65.57 -28.70
C ILE A 732 -1.15 -65.24 -27.23
N LYS A 733 -0.52 -66.05 -26.37
CA LYS A 733 -0.51 -65.89 -24.91
C LYS A 733 0.86 -65.39 -24.49
N ASN A 734 0.92 -64.15 -24.03
CA ASN A 734 2.15 -63.44 -23.69
C ASN A 734 2.23 -63.22 -22.16
N GLY A 735 2.50 -64.28 -21.39
CA GLY A 735 2.47 -64.25 -19.92
C GLY A 735 1.10 -64.57 -19.32
N LYS A 736 0.88 -64.21 -18.05
CA LYS A 736 -0.29 -64.65 -17.26
C LYS A 736 -1.60 -63.92 -17.60
N GLU A 737 -1.58 -62.74 -18.23
CA GLU A 737 -2.78 -61.91 -18.41
C GLU A 737 -2.98 -61.34 -19.82
N GLU A 738 -2.01 -61.46 -20.74
CA GLU A 738 -2.10 -60.88 -22.08
C GLU A 738 -2.41 -61.94 -23.15
N LYS A 739 -3.61 -61.88 -23.74
CA LYS A 739 -4.04 -62.73 -24.86
C LYS A 739 -4.43 -61.87 -26.05
N THR A 740 -3.80 -62.11 -27.21
CA THR A 740 -4.14 -61.43 -28.47
C THR A 740 -4.58 -62.47 -29.49
N THR A 741 -5.76 -62.29 -30.11
CA THR A 741 -6.23 -63.13 -31.20
C THR A 741 -6.24 -62.33 -32.51
N THR A 742 -5.67 -62.89 -33.57
CA THR A 742 -5.60 -62.22 -34.89
C THR A 742 -5.84 -63.22 -36.01
N LYS A 743 -6.49 -62.76 -37.08
CA LYS A 743 -6.74 -63.57 -38.29
C LYS A 743 -5.53 -63.53 -39.23
N PHE A 744 -5.16 -64.67 -39.80
CA PHE A 744 -4.26 -64.74 -40.94
C PHE A 744 -4.76 -65.67 -42.04
N VAL A 745 -4.23 -65.48 -43.25
CA VAL A 745 -4.59 -66.26 -44.44
C VAL A 745 -3.38 -67.08 -44.89
N LYS A 746 -3.53 -68.41 -44.99
CA LYS A 746 -2.55 -69.32 -45.58
C LYS A 746 -2.77 -69.39 -47.10
N LYS A 747 -1.74 -69.05 -47.88
CA LYS A 747 -1.75 -69.16 -49.34
C LYS A 747 -1.43 -70.56 -49.84
#